data_AF-A0A938S8M4-F1
#
_entry.id   AF-A0A938S8M4-F1
#
_cell.length_a   1.000
_cell.length_b   1.000
_cell.length_c   1.000
_cell.angle_alpha   90.00
_cell.angle_beta   90.00
_cell.angle_gamma   90.00
#
_symmetry.space_group_name_H-M   'P 1'
#
loop_
_entity.id
_entity.type
_entity.pdbx_description
1 polymer ?
#
loop_
_entity_poly.entity_id
_entity_poly.type
_entity_poly.pdbx_seq_one_letter_code
_entity_poly.pdbx_strand_id
1 'polypeptide(L)'
;MHIMDTLHTRTFRASGLKHLALVLSLAAFSCTTMSPGGAKPIAKTESAVNVAVQLTTSTAEDSMGAVSRDGRWIVFVSDRSGNKDLWLKPADARDSSPARQLTDHTATDTTPCWSPNGKKIAFVSTRNDAKGDIFVLTVSSGALERLTDSDTADDHPTWSPDGKDIVFTVTKRGEPANLWQVNLKTKAKAQLTQKGGYDAAFSPDGRYLCFTSSRTGQTSPTDHIAILRLRDRREATLTQGPFADGFASWADDGQSIVFTRFADDTNGDDRLSTEDNPSLWRVAFSDFLFDTLASAVSPPPEPLQLASSRFYHIFPQQKAGQLYFTSNRNNNIDLWVMPAEGDVSSLPTLAEQFKLARKLNQARPPDPYLAIVGFRNVVQRFPAGDKATLAEARYETGRIFEGLKNPRQALDEYSALTAAYPEAKKFCGLAEVAVARIQVDLKAADAVKTTIKSLESVAAKYAGEPAVGAAAHLEMGRLYETLKDNVSAVNAYQTILKTYPKQSSDCAQAILRKAAIYKAFGDEAALLDAYLAVLKDYPGEREWGRQAAESALDLIVKADLAPQEKIAKLRQVVEKYKDVAILPAMAQNRIAALHYTDLTESAQAKREYQKTIDSFPKEPEQVARARFGLARIFYDEQNYEKTLEQYGQVEAAHRPADDEIYRLARRAFIRRTLQKGDRELRQRDPRLALKTYRKLIDYDYQILEAHRGAMRCYAMLREEKKVVDAYKRDVAQQPDNYATHYCLGLARTYLGTGHYDRAARDIRKALDINSQVSYLHQTLGWIYEQKEVALKQKGWLERSLEEYLVALVLTDERDNPEGAADLLLNVGNGFYNLGNFKKAYEYYRRRLASGIPFDQEKTEALFYQHLGEAALDQEDYAEAEKHLAKALSIVQALRDVKKEDSLSWQAKIADSLGLCYQEHKRHADAAKAFR
;
A
#
# COMPACT_ATOMS: atom_id res chain seq x y z
N MET A 1 -53.28 -32.75 31.06
CA MET A 1 -52.86 -31.41 31.53
C MET A 1 -52.61 -30.57 30.28
N HIS A 2 -53.61 -29.97 29.60
CA HIS A 2 -54.83 -29.25 30.07
C HIS A 2 -54.46 -27.96 30.84
N ILE A 3 -55.09 -26.76 30.68
CA ILE A 3 -56.24 -26.25 29.87
C ILE A 3 -56.21 -24.68 29.96
N MET A 4 -56.79 -23.79 29.14
CA MET A 4 -57.50 -23.79 27.83
C MET A 4 -57.68 -22.33 27.32
N ASP A 5 -57.82 -22.09 26.00
CA ASP A 5 -58.47 -20.91 25.35
C ASP A 5 -57.89 -19.48 25.65
N THR A 6 -58.24 -18.38 24.93
CA THR A 6 -59.44 -18.06 24.12
C THR A 6 -59.15 -17.08 22.95
N LEU A 7 -60.06 -17.00 21.97
CA LEU A 7 -60.03 -16.07 20.84
C LEU A 7 -60.55 -14.66 21.20
N HIS A 8 -60.16 -13.61 20.43
CA HIS A 8 -61.11 -12.99 19.48
C HIS A 8 -60.50 -11.97 18.50
N THR A 9 -61.09 -11.91 17.30
CA THR A 9 -60.90 -10.86 16.27
C THR A 9 -62.03 -9.81 16.33
N ARG A 10 -61.76 -8.58 15.87
CA ARG A 10 -62.77 -7.69 15.23
C ARG A 10 -62.14 -6.53 14.44
N THR A 11 -62.93 -5.98 13.52
CA THR A 11 -62.56 -4.97 12.50
C THR A 11 -63.18 -3.60 12.81
N PHE A 12 -62.75 -2.52 12.12
CA PHE A 12 -63.65 -1.58 11.43
C PHE A 12 -62.93 -0.65 10.41
N ARG A 13 -63.65 0.34 9.83
CA ARG A 13 -63.33 1.08 8.58
C ARG A 13 -62.74 2.50 8.78
N ALA A 14 -62.28 3.09 7.67
CA ALA A 14 -61.57 4.38 7.58
C ALA A 14 -62.47 5.61 7.23
N SER A 15 -61.97 6.82 7.51
CA SER A 15 -62.37 8.08 6.85
C SER A 15 -61.46 9.30 7.20
N GLY A 16 -61.10 10.15 6.22
CA GLY A 16 -61.11 11.62 6.41
C GLY A 16 -59.83 12.43 6.75
N LEU A 17 -58.98 12.70 5.75
CA LEU A 17 -58.45 14.05 5.38
C LEU A 17 -58.22 15.17 6.45
N LYS A 18 -56.95 15.56 6.74
CA LYS A 18 -56.30 16.84 6.33
C LYS A 18 -54.93 17.18 6.99
N HIS A 19 -54.00 17.65 6.13
CA HIS A 19 -52.84 18.56 6.32
C HIS A 19 -51.74 18.42 7.42
N LEU A 20 -50.49 18.38 6.89
CA LEU A 20 -49.22 19.02 7.31
C LEU A 20 -48.34 18.47 8.48
N ALA A 21 -47.13 18.08 8.07
CA ALA A 21 -45.81 18.50 8.59
C ALA A 21 -45.13 17.82 9.82
N LEU A 22 -44.04 17.11 9.48
CA LEU A 22 -42.71 17.08 10.15
C LEU A 22 -42.45 16.11 11.33
N VAL A 23 -41.14 15.80 11.50
CA VAL A 23 -40.42 15.17 12.63
C VAL A 23 -40.37 13.63 12.70
N LEU A 24 -39.31 13.08 12.07
CA LEU A 24 -38.28 12.18 12.65
C LEU A 24 -38.63 11.26 13.86
N SER A 25 -38.35 9.95 13.71
CA SER A 25 -37.23 9.22 14.37
C SER A 25 -37.51 7.78 14.83
N LEU A 26 -36.50 6.92 14.60
CA LEU A 26 -36.01 5.78 15.40
C LEU A 26 -36.97 4.83 16.13
N ALA A 27 -36.88 3.54 15.78
CA ALA A 27 -37.16 2.41 16.67
C ALA A 27 -36.11 1.29 16.46
N ALA A 28 -34.96 1.38 17.13
CA ALA A 28 -33.97 0.30 17.16
C ALA A 28 -34.33 -0.71 18.25
N PHE A 29 -34.36 -2.01 17.93
CA PHE A 29 -34.63 -3.05 18.93
C PHE A 29 -33.42 -3.24 19.85
N SER A 30 -33.64 -3.04 21.15
CA SER A 30 -32.68 -3.33 22.21
C SER A 30 -33.19 -4.51 23.04
N CYS A 31 -32.34 -5.51 23.31
CA CYS A 31 -32.59 -6.52 24.31
C CYS A 31 -31.35 -6.62 25.21
N THR A 32 -31.51 -6.33 26.49
CA THR A 32 -30.42 -6.23 27.47
C THR A 32 -30.27 -7.52 28.27
N THR A 33 -29.02 -7.98 28.43
CA THR A 33 -28.61 -8.90 29.50
C THR A 33 -27.42 -8.29 30.25
N MET A 34 -27.38 -8.47 31.56
CA MET A 34 -26.52 -7.69 32.47
C MET A 34 -25.04 -8.11 32.44
N SER A 35 -24.15 -7.13 32.66
CA SER A 35 -22.77 -7.37 33.09
C SER A 35 -22.73 -7.56 34.62
N PRO A 36 -21.74 -8.31 35.15
CA PRO A 36 -20.69 -7.59 35.88
C PRO A 36 -19.28 -8.13 35.60
N GLY A 37 -18.35 -7.24 35.24
CA GLY A 37 -16.93 -7.55 35.07
C GLY A 37 -16.22 -6.47 34.26
N GLY A 38 -15.38 -5.66 34.91
CA GLY A 38 -14.85 -4.42 34.32
C GLY A 38 -13.74 -4.62 33.29
N ALA A 39 -14.10 -4.92 32.04
CA ALA A 39 -13.26 -4.67 30.88
C ALA A 39 -13.97 -3.65 29.96
N LYS A 40 -13.26 -2.62 29.50
CA LYS A 40 -13.77 -1.80 28.39
C LYS A 40 -13.88 -2.70 27.15
N PRO A 41 -14.95 -2.63 26.34
CA PRO A 41 -14.96 -3.28 25.05
C PRO A 41 -13.83 -2.66 24.21
N ILE A 42 -12.79 -3.45 23.96
CA ILE A 42 -11.77 -3.09 22.97
C ILE A 42 -12.49 -3.10 21.64
N ALA A 43 -12.65 -1.93 21.03
CA ALA A 43 -13.20 -1.84 19.69
C ALA A 43 -12.33 -2.70 18.77
N LYS A 44 -12.96 -3.58 17.96
CA LYS A 44 -12.24 -4.20 16.86
C LYS A 44 -11.72 -3.07 15.97
N THR A 45 -10.42 -2.86 15.99
CA THR A 45 -9.75 -1.98 15.04
C THR A 45 -9.68 -2.70 13.70
N GLU A 46 -10.83 -2.75 13.03
CA GLU A 46 -10.87 -3.00 11.59
C GLU A 46 -9.90 -2.01 10.94
N SER A 47 -9.00 -2.54 10.11
CA SER A 47 -7.93 -1.73 9.54
C SER A 47 -8.54 -0.60 8.70
N ALA A 48 -7.89 0.56 8.73
CA ALA A 48 -8.23 1.69 7.85
C ALA A 48 -7.92 1.40 6.37
N VAL A 49 -7.12 0.37 6.11
CA VAL A 49 -6.65 -0.08 4.79
C VAL A 49 -6.68 -1.61 4.78
N ASN A 50 -7.32 -2.19 3.77
CA ASN A 50 -7.28 -3.64 3.56
C ASN A 50 -6.04 -4.00 2.74
N VAL A 51 -5.17 -4.84 3.30
CA VAL A 51 -3.96 -5.29 2.61
C VAL A 51 -4.30 -6.51 1.75
N ALA A 52 -4.14 -6.38 0.43
CA ALA A 52 -4.24 -7.50 -0.49
C ALA A 52 -3.13 -8.52 -0.22
N VAL A 53 -3.51 -9.80 -0.16
CA VAL A 53 -2.58 -10.92 0.04
C VAL A 53 -2.25 -11.54 -1.31
N GLN A 54 -0.96 -11.79 -1.53
CA GLN A 54 -0.47 -12.49 -2.70
C GLN A 54 -0.92 -13.96 -2.64
N LEU A 55 -1.56 -14.44 -3.71
CA LEU A 55 -2.13 -15.80 -3.80
C LEU A 55 -1.25 -16.75 -4.60
N THR A 56 -0.48 -16.26 -5.57
CA THR A 56 0.57 -17.01 -6.26
C THR A 56 1.93 -16.37 -6.06
N THR A 57 3.00 -17.15 -6.04
CA THR A 57 4.38 -16.67 -5.82
C THR A 57 5.37 -17.39 -6.73
N SER A 58 4.97 -17.69 -7.96
CA SER A 58 5.93 -18.09 -8.98
C SER A 58 6.78 -16.88 -9.41
N THR A 59 7.73 -17.12 -10.31
CA THR A 59 8.43 -16.06 -11.05
C THR A 59 7.97 -15.96 -12.50
N ALA A 60 7.15 -16.92 -12.89
CA ALA A 60 6.29 -16.90 -14.06
C ALA A 60 5.20 -15.83 -13.93
N GLU A 61 4.58 -15.49 -15.06
CA GLU A 61 3.39 -14.63 -15.11
C GLU A 61 2.13 -15.43 -14.74
N ASP A 62 1.80 -15.45 -13.45
CA ASP A 62 0.61 -16.11 -12.92
C ASP A 62 -0.62 -15.18 -13.09
N SER A 63 -1.44 -15.45 -14.11
CA SER A 63 -2.45 -14.52 -14.63
C SER A 63 -3.79 -15.20 -14.99
N MET A 64 -4.80 -14.41 -15.37
CA MET A 64 -6.13 -14.91 -15.82
C MET A 64 -6.78 -15.88 -14.82
N GLY A 65 -6.70 -15.56 -13.52
CA GLY A 65 -7.22 -16.42 -12.46
C GLY A 65 -8.74 -16.53 -12.45
N ALA A 66 -9.26 -17.76 -12.44
CA ALA A 66 -10.68 -18.08 -12.31
C ALA A 66 -10.96 -18.97 -11.11
N VAL A 67 -11.86 -18.50 -10.24
CA VAL A 67 -12.17 -19.15 -8.95
C VAL A 67 -13.41 -20.05 -9.08
N SER A 68 -13.37 -21.21 -8.44
CA SER A 68 -14.46 -22.18 -8.44
C SER A 68 -15.70 -21.64 -7.72
N ARG A 69 -16.89 -22.11 -8.10
CA ARG A 69 -18.17 -21.61 -7.53
C ARG A 69 -18.32 -21.85 -6.03
N ASP A 70 -17.54 -22.76 -5.44
CA ASP A 70 -17.46 -23.01 -3.99
C ASP A 70 -16.35 -22.21 -3.27
N GLY A 71 -15.64 -21.33 -3.98
CA GLY A 71 -14.56 -20.49 -3.42
C GLY A 71 -13.32 -21.25 -2.98
N ARG A 72 -13.17 -22.53 -3.35
CA ARG A 72 -12.09 -23.40 -2.83
C ARG A 72 -10.86 -23.48 -3.71
N TRP A 73 -10.99 -23.30 -5.01
CA TRP A 73 -9.91 -23.52 -5.99
C TRP A 73 -9.80 -22.36 -6.96
N ILE A 74 -8.58 -22.03 -7.35
CA ILE A 74 -8.30 -21.12 -8.46
C ILE A 74 -7.56 -21.88 -9.56
N VAL A 75 -8.07 -21.84 -10.78
CA VAL A 75 -7.30 -22.17 -11.99
C VAL A 75 -6.75 -20.87 -12.56
N PHE A 76 -5.57 -20.90 -13.12
CA PHE A 76 -4.90 -19.72 -13.68
C PHE A 76 -3.93 -20.13 -14.79
N VAL A 77 -3.46 -19.15 -15.56
CA VAL A 77 -2.45 -19.31 -16.59
C VAL A 77 -1.08 -19.03 -15.99
N SER A 78 -0.07 -19.84 -16.31
CA SER A 78 1.33 -19.62 -15.91
C SER A 78 2.26 -20.06 -17.04
N ASP A 79 3.34 -19.31 -17.28
CA ASP A 79 4.39 -19.68 -18.25
C ASP A 79 5.55 -20.49 -17.62
N ARG A 80 5.41 -20.95 -16.37
CA ARG A 80 6.47 -21.67 -15.62
C ARG A 80 6.95 -22.99 -16.25
N SER A 81 6.22 -23.55 -17.22
CA SER A 81 6.61 -24.74 -18.00
C SER A 81 7.45 -24.41 -19.24
N GLY A 82 7.65 -23.11 -19.56
CA GLY A 82 8.28 -22.63 -20.80
C GLY A 82 7.28 -22.23 -21.88
N ASN A 83 6.00 -22.51 -21.67
CA ASN A 83 4.84 -22.08 -22.45
C ASN A 83 3.68 -21.77 -21.48
N LYS A 84 2.67 -21.02 -21.93
CA LYS A 84 1.48 -20.72 -21.12
C LYS A 84 0.62 -21.98 -20.97
N ASP A 85 0.53 -22.49 -19.75
CA ASP A 85 -0.26 -23.65 -19.34
C ASP A 85 -1.27 -23.28 -18.24
N LEU A 86 -2.25 -24.16 -18.00
CA LEU A 86 -3.18 -24.06 -16.90
C LEU A 86 -2.66 -24.71 -15.62
N TRP A 87 -2.76 -24.01 -14.50
CA TRP A 87 -2.33 -24.43 -13.17
C TRP A 87 -3.44 -24.25 -12.14
N LEU A 88 -3.41 -25.05 -11.07
CA LEU A 88 -4.47 -25.14 -10.05
C LEU A 88 -3.89 -25.06 -8.64
N LYS A 89 -4.36 -24.12 -7.80
CA LYS A 89 -4.09 -24.15 -6.34
C LYS A 89 -5.35 -23.81 -5.52
N PRO A 90 -5.35 -24.02 -4.19
CA PRO A 90 -6.43 -23.54 -3.33
C PRO A 90 -6.60 -22.02 -3.41
N ALA A 91 -7.83 -21.53 -3.26
CA ALA A 91 -8.16 -20.11 -3.35
C ALA A 91 -8.16 -19.36 -1.99
N ASP A 92 -7.76 -20.01 -0.90
CA ASP A 92 -7.46 -19.34 0.38
C ASP A 92 -5.97 -18.95 0.36
N ALA A 93 -5.65 -17.66 0.48
CA ALA A 93 -4.26 -17.18 0.51
C ALA A 93 -3.46 -17.62 1.74
N ARG A 94 -4.09 -18.33 2.69
CA ARG A 94 -3.43 -19.00 3.83
C ARG A 94 -3.16 -20.49 3.57
N ASP A 95 -3.70 -21.06 2.49
CA ASP A 95 -3.36 -22.41 2.03
C ASP A 95 -2.35 -22.35 0.89
N SER A 96 -1.10 -22.31 1.31
CA SER A 96 0.09 -22.21 0.48
C SER A 96 0.47 -23.52 -0.24
N SER A 97 -0.49 -24.42 -0.48
CA SER A 97 -0.28 -25.64 -1.26
C SER A 97 0.32 -25.32 -2.64
N PRO A 98 1.38 -26.05 -3.08
CA PRO A 98 1.97 -25.83 -4.39
C PRO A 98 0.96 -26.07 -5.52
N ALA A 99 1.08 -25.28 -6.58
CA ALA A 99 0.17 -25.36 -7.71
C ALA A 99 0.37 -26.66 -8.52
N ARG A 100 -0.75 -27.31 -8.88
CA ARG A 100 -0.78 -28.50 -9.74
C ARG A 100 -0.98 -28.08 -11.19
N GLN A 101 -0.07 -28.49 -12.07
CA GLN A 101 -0.22 -28.37 -13.51
C GLN A 101 -1.44 -29.17 -14.01
N LEU A 102 -2.20 -28.60 -14.95
CA LEU A 102 -3.39 -29.19 -15.57
C LEU A 102 -3.22 -29.49 -17.06
N THR A 103 -2.35 -28.75 -17.74
CA THR A 103 -1.98 -28.92 -19.16
C THR A 103 -0.45 -28.90 -19.27
N ASP A 104 0.08 -29.64 -20.23
CA ASP A 104 1.52 -29.92 -20.43
C ASP A 104 1.90 -29.97 -21.92
N HIS A 105 1.11 -29.33 -22.77
CA HIS A 105 1.30 -29.34 -24.22
C HIS A 105 2.14 -28.14 -24.67
N THR A 106 2.95 -28.29 -25.72
CA THR A 106 3.79 -27.20 -26.29
C THR A 106 2.99 -26.07 -26.98
N ALA A 107 1.71 -25.91 -26.65
CA ALA A 107 0.83 -24.87 -27.15
C ALA A 107 0.65 -23.77 -26.08
N THR A 108 -0.14 -22.76 -26.40
CA THR A 108 -0.59 -21.74 -25.44
C THR A 108 -2.01 -22.08 -25.03
N ASP A 109 -2.20 -22.35 -23.73
CA ASP A 109 -3.48 -22.66 -23.12
C ASP A 109 -3.88 -21.52 -22.15
N THR A 110 -4.97 -20.79 -22.45
CA THR A 110 -5.30 -19.49 -21.83
C THR A 110 -6.78 -19.33 -21.44
N THR A 111 -7.11 -18.20 -20.81
CA THR A 111 -8.49 -17.74 -20.51
C THR A 111 -9.41 -18.82 -19.88
N PRO A 112 -8.99 -19.48 -18.79
CA PRO A 112 -9.72 -20.59 -18.20
C PRO A 112 -10.97 -20.12 -17.42
N CYS A 113 -12.03 -20.93 -17.43
CA CYS A 113 -13.23 -20.73 -16.63
C CYS A 113 -13.82 -22.05 -16.09
N TRP A 114 -14.36 -22.00 -14.87
CA TRP A 114 -14.96 -23.17 -14.23
C TRP A 114 -16.37 -23.48 -14.73
N SER A 115 -16.65 -24.76 -14.94
CA SER A 115 -18.03 -25.26 -14.97
C SER A 115 -18.72 -25.07 -13.60
N PRO A 116 -20.05 -24.85 -13.55
CA PRO A 116 -20.75 -24.53 -12.30
C PRO A 116 -20.68 -25.61 -11.21
N ASN A 117 -20.31 -26.84 -11.58
CA ASN A 117 -20.17 -28.00 -10.70
C ASN A 117 -18.72 -28.30 -10.27
N GLY A 118 -17.74 -27.52 -10.72
CA GLY A 118 -16.33 -27.67 -10.34
C GLY A 118 -15.61 -28.91 -10.90
N LYS A 119 -16.17 -29.63 -11.88
CA LYS A 119 -15.58 -30.86 -12.44
C LYS A 119 -14.88 -30.68 -13.78
N LYS A 120 -15.31 -29.68 -14.55
CA LYS A 120 -14.72 -29.29 -15.84
C LYS A 120 -14.23 -27.84 -15.81
N ILE A 121 -13.23 -27.55 -16.62
CA ILE A 121 -12.74 -26.20 -16.94
C ILE A 121 -12.85 -26.04 -18.45
N ALA A 122 -13.34 -24.90 -18.95
CA ALA A 122 -13.21 -24.54 -20.36
C ALA A 122 -12.13 -23.46 -20.51
N PHE A 123 -11.44 -23.45 -21.64
CA PHE A 123 -10.24 -22.63 -21.86
C PHE A 123 -9.95 -22.54 -23.37
N VAL A 124 -9.04 -21.65 -23.76
CA VAL A 124 -8.55 -21.54 -25.14
C VAL A 124 -7.27 -22.35 -25.30
N SER A 125 -7.08 -23.02 -26.43
CA SER A 125 -5.79 -23.66 -26.76
C SER A 125 -5.40 -23.43 -28.22
N THR A 126 -4.14 -23.08 -28.44
CA THR A 126 -3.58 -22.92 -29.80
C THR A 126 -3.09 -24.23 -30.45
N ARG A 127 -3.40 -25.39 -29.83
CA ARG A 127 -2.89 -26.71 -30.26
C ARG A 127 -3.42 -27.23 -31.60
N ASN A 128 -4.49 -26.64 -32.15
CA ASN A 128 -5.10 -27.07 -33.41
C ASN A 128 -5.28 -25.93 -34.44
N ASP A 129 -5.66 -24.73 -34.03
CA ASP A 129 -5.46 -23.49 -34.79
C ASP A 129 -4.59 -22.52 -33.95
N ALA A 130 -3.61 -21.87 -34.59
CA ALA A 130 -2.79 -20.83 -33.97
C ALA A 130 -3.61 -19.59 -33.54
N LYS A 131 -4.84 -19.44 -34.06
CA LYS A 131 -5.83 -18.43 -33.63
C LYS A 131 -6.49 -18.73 -32.27
N GLY A 132 -6.43 -19.99 -31.80
CA GLY A 132 -7.09 -20.45 -30.59
C GLY A 132 -8.50 -21.02 -30.82
N ASP A 133 -8.73 -22.24 -30.34
CA ASP A 133 -10.05 -22.88 -30.23
C ASP A 133 -10.49 -22.99 -28.75
N ILE A 134 -11.80 -23.13 -28.50
CA ILE A 134 -12.31 -23.49 -27.18
C ILE A 134 -12.15 -25.00 -26.92
N PHE A 135 -11.53 -25.33 -25.79
CA PHE A 135 -11.39 -26.68 -25.25
C PHE A 135 -12.06 -26.82 -23.89
N VAL A 136 -12.34 -28.07 -23.50
CA VAL A 136 -12.90 -28.43 -22.20
C VAL A 136 -12.10 -29.56 -21.55
N LEU A 137 -11.50 -29.28 -20.39
CA LEU A 137 -10.74 -30.21 -19.56
C LEU A 137 -11.62 -30.81 -18.46
N THR A 138 -11.46 -32.12 -18.19
CA THR A 138 -12.04 -32.81 -17.03
C THR A 138 -10.99 -32.95 -15.93
N VAL A 139 -11.15 -32.17 -14.84
CA VAL A 139 -10.09 -31.88 -13.85
C VAL A 139 -9.58 -33.11 -13.10
N SER A 140 -10.42 -34.15 -12.96
CA SER A 140 -10.11 -35.39 -12.25
C SER A 140 -9.43 -36.47 -13.10
N SER A 141 -9.40 -36.34 -14.43
CA SER A 141 -8.91 -37.38 -15.35
C SER A 141 -7.94 -36.89 -16.42
N GLY A 142 -7.75 -35.57 -16.57
CA GLY A 142 -6.96 -35.00 -17.67
C GLY A 142 -7.67 -35.07 -19.03
N ALA A 143 -8.89 -35.61 -19.11
CA ALA A 143 -9.57 -35.81 -20.38
C ALA A 143 -9.99 -34.49 -21.03
N LEU A 144 -9.54 -34.28 -22.27
CA LEU A 144 -9.73 -33.07 -23.08
C LEU A 144 -10.75 -33.28 -24.21
N GLU A 145 -11.56 -32.26 -24.46
CA GLU A 145 -12.60 -32.21 -25.51
C GLU A 145 -12.46 -30.89 -26.28
N ARG A 146 -12.13 -30.93 -27.59
CA ARG A 146 -12.20 -29.75 -28.47
C ARG A 146 -13.67 -29.41 -28.73
N LEU A 147 -14.06 -28.14 -28.54
CA LEU A 147 -15.45 -27.70 -28.63
C LEU A 147 -15.72 -26.78 -29.83
N THR A 148 -14.72 -26.02 -30.28
CA THR A 148 -14.76 -25.28 -31.54
C THR A 148 -13.60 -25.65 -32.46
N ASP A 149 -13.82 -25.39 -33.76
CA ASP A 149 -13.21 -26.10 -34.89
C ASP A 149 -13.29 -25.28 -36.19
N SER A 150 -13.54 -23.98 -36.08
CA SER A 150 -13.91 -23.07 -37.16
C SER A 150 -12.74 -22.12 -37.46
N ASP A 151 -12.71 -21.49 -38.65
CA ASP A 151 -11.58 -20.65 -39.10
C ASP A 151 -11.52 -19.27 -38.39
N THR A 152 -11.80 -19.23 -37.09
CA THR A 152 -11.97 -18.04 -36.25
C THR A 152 -10.98 -18.01 -35.09
N ALA A 153 -10.76 -16.84 -34.51
CA ALA A 153 -10.11 -16.73 -33.21
C ALA A 153 -11.20 -16.74 -32.13
N ASP A 154 -11.28 -17.87 -31.41
CA ASP A 154 -12.29 -18.10 -30.37
C ASP A 154 -11.66 -17.93 -28.98
N ASP A 155 -12.21 -17.05 -28.15
CA ASP A 155 -11.58 -16.63 -26.88
C ASP A 155 -12.58 -16.33 -25.74
N HIS A 156 -12.08 -16.15 -24.52
CA HIS A 156 -12.81 -15.81 -23.29
C HIS A 156 -14.11 -16.65 -23.10
N PRO A 157 -13.99 -17.99 -23.01
CA PRO A 157 -15.12 -18.85 -22.71
C PRO A 157 -15.70 -18.57 -21.32
N THR A 158 -17.02 -18.71 -21.18
CA THR A 158 -17.75 -18.58 -19.91
C THR A 158 -18.91 -19.58 -19.85
N TRP A 159 -19.11 -20.23 -18.70
CA TRP A 159 -20.17 -21.24 -18.55
C TRP A 159 -21.50 -20.62 -18.13
N SER A 160 -22.57 -21.08 -18.77
CA SER A 160 -23.95 -20.90 -18.25
C SER A 160 -24.07 -21.45 -16.82
N PRO A 161 -24.78 -20.79 -15.89
CA PRO A 161 -24.89 -21.25 -14.49
C PRO A 161 -25.56 -22.62 -14.31
N ASP A 162 -26.32 -23.10 -15.31
CA ASP A 162 -26.94 -24.43 -15.32
C ASP A 162 -26.06 -25.51 -16.00
N GLY A 163 -24.92 -25.11 -16.56
CA GLY A 163 -23.92 -25.99 -17.16
C GLY A 163 -24.30 -26.59 -18.53
N LYS A 164 -25.32 -26.04 -19.23
CA LYS A 164 -25.76 -26.58 -20.53
C LYS A 164 -25.02 -25.98 -21.73
N ASP A 165 -24.63 -24.72 -21.63
CA ASP A 165 -24.02 -23.92 -22.69
C ASP A 165 -22.71 -23.27 -22.25
N ILE A 166 -21.84 -22.98 -23.22
CA ILE A 166 -20.71 -22.05 -23.08
C ILE A 166 -20.95 -20.85 -24.00
N VAL A 167 -20.65 -19.65 -23.51
CA VAL A 167 -20.57 -18.42 -24.30
C VAL A 167 -19.10 -18.04 -24.47
N PHE A 168 -18.72 -17.52 -25.63
CA PHE A 168 -17.34 -17.21 -25.99
C PHE A 168 -17.29 -16.07 -27.02
N THR A 169 -16.17 -15.36 -27.05
CA THR A 169 -15.85 -14.37 -28.08
C THR A 169 -15.47 -15.10 -29.38
N VAL A 170 -15.94 -14.62 -30.52
CA VAL A 170 -15.54 -15.07 -31.86
C VAL A 170 -15.08 -13.86 -32.67
N THR A 171 -13.83 -13.89 -33.11
CA THR A 171 -13.24 -12.87 -33.98
C THR A 171 -12.95 -13.44 -35.36
N LYS A 172 -13.42 -12.75 -36.40
CA LYS A 172 -13.15 -13.06 -37.80
C LYS A 172 -12.39 -11.92 -38.46
N ARG A 173 -11.61 -12.22 -39.49
CA ARG A 173 -10.84 -11.23 -40.23
C ARG A 173 -11.76 -10.22 -40.94
N GLY A 174 -11.80 -8.99 -40.42
CA GLY A 174 -12.58 -7.88 -40.99
C GLY A 174 -14.01 -7.73 -40.44
N GLU A 175 -14.44 -8.58 -39.50
CA GLU A 175 -15.67 -8.38 -38.71
C GLU A 175 -15.29 -7.96 -37.26
N PRO A 176 -16.13 -7.20 -36.54
CA PRO A 176 -15.92 -6.99 -35.11
C PRO A 176 -16.06 -8.31 -34.33
N ALA A 177 -15.25 -8.49 -33.29
CA ALA A 177 -15.38 -9.59 -32.34
C ALA A 177 -16.79 -9.62 -31.74
N ASN A 178 -17.47 -10.77 -31.73
CA ASN A 178 -18.85 -10.90 -31.25
C ASN A 178 -19.02 -12.11 -30.32
N LEU A 179 -20.00 -12.04 -29.43
CA LEU A 179 -20.36 -13.14 -28.54
C LEU A 179 -21.16 -14.22 -29.27
N TRP A 180 -20.76 -15.48 -29.09
CA TRP A 180 -21.47 -16.68 -29.53
C TRP A 180 -21.73 -17.62 -28.36
N GLN A 181 -22.73 -18.49 -28.51
CA GLN A 181 -23.14 -19.52 -27.57
C GLN A 181 -23.02 -20.89 -28.26
N VAL A 182 -22.54 -21.90 -27.57
CA VAL A 182 -22.58 -23.30 -28.03
C VAL A 182 -23.25 -24.18 -26.97
N ASN A 183 -24.27 -24.93 -27.37
CA ASN A 183 -24.90 -25.91 -26.49
C ASN A 183 -24.08 -27.19 -26.42
N LEU A 184 -23.70 -27.61 -25.22
CA LEU A 184 -22.76 -28.72 -25.03
C LEU A 184 -23.34 -30.09 -25.42
N LYS A 185 -24.68 -30.24 -25.41
CA LYS A 185 -25.39 -31.48 -25.74
C LYS A 185 -25.70 -31.61 -27.24
N THR A 186 -26.15 -30.54 -27.89
CA THR A 186 -26.53 -30.56 -29.31
C THR A 186 -25.43 -30.08 -30.26
N LYS A 187 -24.36 -29.47 -29.71
CA LYS A 187 -23.28 -28.78 -30.43
C LYS A 187 -23.76 -27.63 -31.35
N ALA A 188 -25.02 -27.19 -31.21
CA ALA A 188 -25.55 -26.05 -31.94
C ALA A 188 -24.86 -24.76 -31.48
N LYS A 189 -24.29 -24.00 -32.44
CA LYS A 189 -23.69 -22.67 -32.24
C LYS A 189 -24.72 -21.59 -32.59
N ALA A 190 -24.77 -20.49 -31.84
CA ALA A 190 -25.66 -19.35 -32.08
C ALA A 190 -24.99 -18.02 -31.73
N GLN A 191 -25.10 -17.01 -32.60
CA GLN A 191 -24.58 -15.66 -32.36
C GLN A 191 -25.50 -14.88 -31.39
N LEU A 192 -24.92 -14.17 -30.42
CA LEU A 192 -25.66 -13.43 -29.39
C LEU A 192 -25.66 -11.92 -29.60
N THR A 193 -24.54 -11.35 -30.05
CA THR A 193 -24.39 -9.92 -30.38
C THR A 193 -24.15 -9.78 -31.88
N GLN A 194 -24.61 -8.67 -32.47
CA GLN A 194 -24.35 -8.34 -33.88
C GLN A 194 -23.47 -7.09 -34.07
N LYS A 195 -23.38 -6.23 -33.05
CA LYS A 195 -22.67 -4.94 -33.10
C LYS A 195 -21.28 -4.99 -32.44
N GLY A 196 -20.74 -6.18 -32.19
CA GLY A 196 -19.50 -6.40 -31.45
C GLY A 196 -19.72 -6.64 -29.95
N GLY A 197 -18.80 -7.36 -29.31
CA GLY A 197 -18.78 -7.67 -27.88
C GLY A 197 -17.85 -8.84 -27.55
N TYR A 198 -17.11 -8.74 -26.44
CA TYR A 198 -16.10 -9.72 -25.98
C TYR A 198 -16.08 -9.82 -24.43
N ASP A 199 -15.27 -10.72 -23.87
CA ASP A 199 -15.09 -10.95 -22.42
C ASP A 199 -16.40 -11.14 -21.63
N ALA A 200 -17.25 -12.06 -22.06
CA ALA A 200 -18.55 -12.24 -21.44
C ALA A 200 -18.49 -12.96 -20.07
N ALA A 201 -19.35 -12.55 -19.14
CA ALA A 201 -19.64 -13.29 -17.91
C ALA A 201 -21.15 -13.34 -17.61
N PHE A 202 -21.63 -14.52 -17.21
CA PHE A 202 -23.02 -14.75 -16.83
C PHE A 202 -23.37 -14.19 -15.45
N SER A 203 -24.58 -13.64 -15.31
CA SER A 203 -25.18 -13.38 -14.00
C SER A 203 -25.40 -14.69 -13.22
N PRO A 204 -25.37 -14.69 -11.87
CA PRO A 204 -25.52 -15.92 -11.08
C PRO A 204 -26.85 -16.66 -11.28
N ASP A 205 -27.87 -15.96 -11.81
CA ASP A 205 -29.22 -16.46 -12.14
C ASP A 205 -29.39 -16.86 -13.63
N GLY A 206 -28.36 -16.65 -14.46
CA GLY A 206 -28.36 -16.99 -15.89
C GLY A 206 -29.27 -16.13 -16.78
N ARG A 207 -29.83 -15.02 -16.28
CA ARG A 207 -30.72 -14.14 -17.07
C ARG A 207 -29.98 -13.12 -17.94
N TYR A 208 -28.73 -12.81 -17.60
CA TYR A 208 -27.92 -11.77 -18.25
C TYR A 208 -26.50 -12.23 -18.54
N LEU A 209 -25.86 -11.56 -19.50
CA LEU A 209 -24.41 -11.48 -19.66
C LEU A 209 -23.97 -10.04 -19.41
N CYS A 210 -22.82 -9.83 -18.74
CA CYS A 210 -22.03 -8.62 -18.90
C CYS A 210 -20.88 -8.87 -19.87
N PHE A 211 -20.43 -7.87 -20.62
CA PHE A 211 -19.40 -8.01 -21.65
C PHE A 211 -18.73 -6.67 -21.98
N THR A 212 -17.49 -6.72 -22.49
CA THR A 212 -16.75 -5.56 -22.99
C THR A 212 -17.24 -5.16 -24.39
N SER A 213 -17.41 -3.86 -24.64
CA SER A 213 -18.05 -3.32 -25.85
C SER A 213 -17.30 -2.09 -26.39
N SER A 214 -16.62 -2.25 -27.53
CA SER A 214 -15.83 -1.22 -28.23
C SER A 214 -16.64 -0.33 -29.19
N ARG A 215 -17.97 -0.28 -29.01
CA ARG A 215 -18.92 0.32 -29.97
C ARG A 215 -18.90 1.85 -30.04
N THR A 216 -18.09 2.49 -29.20
CA THR A 216 -18.15 3.92 -28.88
C THR A 216 -17.04 4.76 -29.50
N GLY A 217 -16.02 4.14 -30.11
CA GLY A 217 -14.92 4.87 -30.77
C GLY A 217 -13.91 3.97 -31.47
N GLN A 218 -13.32 4.46 -32.56
CA GLN A 218 -12.33 3.73 -33.38
C GLN A 218 -10.90 4.27 -33.27
N THR A 219 -10.63 5.25 -32.39
CA THR A 219 -9.37 6.02 -32.37
C THR A 219 -8.77 6.27 -30.98
N SER A 220 -9.40 5.78 -29.91
CA SER A 220 -8.88 5.71 -28.53
C SER A 220 -9.76 4.74 -27.73
N PRO A 221 -9.26 4.15 -26.64
CA PRO A 221 -9.96 3.06 -25.96
C PRO A 221 -11.17 3.63 -25.21
N THR A 222 -12.35 3.41 -25.77
CA THR A 222 -13.66 3.83 -25.23
C THR A 222 -14.53 2.62 -24.91
N ASP A 223 -13.86 1.51 -24.62
CA ASP A 223 -14.48 0.23 -24.29
C ASP A 223 -15.30 0.38 -23.01
N HIS A 224 -16.54 -0.07 -23.06
CA HIS A 224 -17.47 0.04 -21.94
C HIS A 224 -18.09 -1.30 -21.59
N ILE A 225 -18.52 -1.46 -20.34
CA ILE A 225 -19.27 -2.63 -19.92
C ILE A 225 -20.71 -2.49 -20.40
N ALA A 226 -21.17 -3.49 -21.16
CA ALA A 226 -22.54 -3.62 -21.61
C ALA A 226 -23.19 -4.87 -21.03
N ILE A 227 -24.53 -4.87 -20.96
CA ILE A 227 -25.35 -5.97 -20.46
C ILE A 227 -26.28 -6.46 -21.57
N LEU A 228 -26.30 -7.76 -21.82
CA LEU A 228 -27.25 -8.44 -22.72
C LEU A 228 -28.23 -9.26 -21.89
N ARG A 229 -29.53 -8.98 -22.01
CA ARG A 229 -30.61 -9.78 -21.40
C ARG A 229 -30.98 -10.93 -22.33
N LEU A 230 -30.79 -12.16 -21.88
CA LEU A 230 -30.79 -13.33 -22.77
C LEU A 230 -32.19 -13.71 -23.30
N ARG A 231 -33.26 -13.45 -22.53
CA ARG A 231 -34.65 -13.84 -22.88
C ARG A 231 -35.23 -13.07 -24.08
N ASP A 232 -34.82 -11.82 -24.25
CA ASP A 232 -35.42 -10.86 -25.19
C ASP A 232 -34.38 -10.15 -26.07
N ARG A 233 -33.09 -10.50 -25.91
CA ARG A 233 -31.93 -9.95 -26.63
C ARG A 233 -31.82 -8.42 -26.57
N ARG A 234 -32.42 -7.78 -25.55
CA ARG A 234 -32.18 -6.35 -25.29
C ARG A 234 -30.79 -6.15 -24.71
N GLU A 235 -30.16 -5.04 -25.07
CA GLU A 235 -28.84 -4.64 -24.60
C GLU A 235 -28.90 -3.27 -23.91
N ALA A 236 -28.01 -3.04 -22.95
CA ALA A 236 -27.85 -1.79 -22.21
C ALA A 236 -26.37 -1.49 -21.94
N THR A 237 -25.95 -0.24 -22.11
CA THR A 237 -24.63 0.24 -21.67
C THR A 237 -24.67 0.52 -20.17
N LEU A 238 -23.75 -0.08 -19.40
CA LEU A 238 -23.71 0.00 -17.92
C LEU A 238 -22.57 0.89 -17.39
N THR A 239 -21.55 1.16 -18.19
CA THR A 239 -20.52 2.17 -17.88
C THR A 239 -20.33 3.14 -19.05
N GLN A 240 -19.77 4.31 -18.78
CA GLN A 240 -19.50 5.36 -19.76
C GLN A 240 -18.34 6.25 -19.29
N GLY A 241 -17.80 7.04 -20.22
CA GLY A 241 -16.78 8.07 -19.96
C GLY A 241 -15.68 8.07 -21.02
N PRO A 242 -14.59 8.84 -20.81
CA PRO A 242 -13.37 8.78 -21.62
C PRO A 242 -12.44 7.61 -21.20
N PHE A 243 -12.99 6.59 -20.53
CA PHE A 243 -12.25 5.52 -19.89
C PHE A 243 -12.31 4.24 -20.71
N ALA A 244 -11.28 3.41 -20.56
CA ALA A 244 -11.28 2.04 -21.04
C ALA A 244 -11.71 1.11 -19.91
N ASP A 245 -12.86 0.43 -20.08
CA ASP A 245 -13.41 -0.55 -19.15
C ASP A 245 -13.39 -1.96 -19.79
N GLY A 246 -13.01 -2.99 -19.02
CA GLY A 246 -12.99 -4.36 -19.51
C GLY A 246 -13.01 -5.42 -18.42
N PHE A 247 -12.93 -6.70 -18.82
CA PHE A 247 -12.82 -7.87 -17.95
C PHE A 247 -13.89 -7.93 -16.83
N ALA A 248 -15.14 -7.63 -17.18
CA ALA A 248 -16.25 -7.56 -16.24
C ALA A 248 -16.70 -8.95 -15.73
N SER A 249 -16.93 -9.05 -14.42
CA SER A 249 -17.39 -10.27 -13.75
C SER A 249 -18.48 -9.99 -12.73
N TRP A 250 -19.46 -10.89 -12.61
CA TRP A 250 -20.55 -10.75 -11.66
C TRP A 250 -20.15 -11.17 -10.23
N ALA A 251 -20.54 -10.34 -9.26
CA ALA A 251 -20.58 -10.73 -7.87
C ALA A 251 -21.57 -11.87 -7.63
N ASP A 252 -21.31 -12.71 -6.62
CA ASP A 252 -22.15 -13.88 -6.29
C ASP A 252 -23.60 -13.53 -5.94
N ASP A 253 -23.84 -12.30 -5.47
CA ASP A 253 -25.17 -11.77 -5.16
C ASP A 253 -26.02 -11.41 -6.40
N GLY A 254 -25.40 -11.23 -7.58
CA GLY A 254 -26.07 -10.74 -8.79
C GLY A 254 -26.52 -9.28 -8.73
N GLN A 255 -26.14 -8.54 -7.69
CA GLN A 255 -26.49 -7.14 -7.43
C GLN A 255 -25.36 -6.17 -7.78
N SER A 256 -24.17 -6.68 -8.14
CA SER A 256 -23.09 -5.86 -8.66
C SER A 256 -22.18 -6.60 -9.64
N ILE A 257 -21.47 -5.82 -10.44
CA ILE A 257 -20.44 -6.26 -11.39
C ILE A 257 -19.14 -5.57 -11.00
N VAL A 258 -18.06 -6.35 -10.94
CA VAL A 258 -16.69 -5.85 -10.77
C VAL A 258 -15.97 -5.87 -12.12
N PHE A 259 -15.14 -4.87 -12.40
CA PHE A 259 -14.50 -4.70 -13.70
C PHE A 259 -13.18 -3.92 -13.58
N THR A 260 -12.36 -4.01 -14.63
CA THR A 260 -11.09 -3.29 -14.80
C THR A 260 -11.34 -1.94 -15.45
N ARG A 261 -10.70 -0.87 -14.98
CA ARG A 261 -10.75 0.47 -15.62
C ARG A 261 -9.40 1.17 -15.61
N PHE A 262 -9.03 1.74 -16.75
CA PHE A 262 -7.94 2.73 -16.89
C PHE A 262 -8.54 4.13 -16.61
N ALA A 263 -8.34 4.63 -15.38
CA ALA A 263 -9.03 5.83 -14.84
C ALA A 263 -8.11 7.01 -14.54
N ASP A 264 -6.84 6.74 -14.29
CA ASP A 264 -5.86 7.71 -13.81
C ASP A 264 -4.61 7.64 -14.71
N ASP A 265 -4.04 8.79 -15.03
CA ASP A 265 -2.78 8.86 -15.75
C ASP A 265 -1.65 8.71 -14.72
N THR A 266 -0.93 7.61 -14.89
CA THR A 266 0.04 7.04 -13.96
C THR A 266 1.45 6.97 -14.54
N ASN A 267 1.57 7.16 -15.86
CA ASN A 267 2.84 7.26 -16.57
C ASN A 267 3.31 8.73 -16.70
N GLY A 268 2.38 9.69 -16.71
CA GLY A 268 2.63 11.13 -16.73
C GLY A 268 2.66 11.79 -18.12
N ASP A 269 1.97 11.24 -19.12
CA ASP A 269 1.91 11.81 -20.49
C ASP A 269 0.67 12.67 -20.80
N ASP A 270 -0.17 12.98 -19.78
CA ASP A 270 -1.46 13.67 -19.88
C ASP A 270 -2.54 12.89 -20.67
N ARG A 271 -2.40 11.57 -20.89
CA ARG A 271 -3.37 10.74 -21.64
C ARG A 271 -3.69 9.41 -20.95
N LEU A 272 -4.97 9.22 -20.63
CA LEU A 272 -5.50 7.90 -20.24
C LEU A 272 -5.35 6.91 -21.40
N SER A 273 -4.62 5.83 -21.15
CA SER A 273 -4.25 4.83 -22.15
C SER A 273 -4.20 3.41 -21.55
N THR A 274 -3.87 2.41 -22.37
CA THR A 274 -3.58 1.04 -21.88
C THR A 274 -2.17 0.88 -21.30
N GLU A 275 -1.31 1.91 -21.42
CA GLU A 275 0.02 1.95 -20.79
C GLU A 275 -0.05 2.42 -19.32
N ASP A 276 -1.20 2.91 -18.88
CA ASP A 276 -1.48 3.24 -17.49
C ASP A 276 -1.76 2.00 -16.65
N ASN A 277 -1.56 2.10 -15.33
CA ASN A 277 -2.03 1.10 -14.38
C ASN A 277 -3.58 1.11 -14.31
N PRO A 278 -4.28 0.06 -14.78
CA PRO A 278 -5.70 -0.07 -14.53
C PRO A 278 -5.96 -0.39 -13.06
N SER A 279 -7.15 -0.01 -12.60
CA SER A 279 -7.64 -0.24 -11.24
C SER A 279 -8.94 -1.05 -11.28
N LEU A 280 -9.34 -1.60 -10.13
CA LEU A 280 -10.57 -2.39 -9.99
C LEU A 280 -11.72 -1.51 -9.52
N TRP A 281 -12.90 -1.69 -10.14
CA TRP A 281 -14.10 -0.91 -9.87
C TRP A 281 -15.32 -1.81 -9.72
N ARG A 282 -16.39 -1.30 -9.09
CA ARG A 282 -17.70 -1.95 -8.94
C ARG A 282 -18.81 -1.03 -9.45
N VAL A 283 -19.76 -1.59 -10.19
CA VAL A 283 -21.02 -0.94 -10.54
C VAL A 283 -22.19 -1.77 -9.99
N ALA A 284 -23.21 -1.10 -9.45
CA ALA A 284 -24.42 -1.74 -8.94
C ALA A 284 -25.36 -2.15 -10.08
N PHE A 285 -26.12 -3.24 -9.89
CA PHE A 285 -27.05 -3.78 -10.88
C PHE A 285 -28.43 -4.10 -10.28
N SER A 286 -29.48 -3.92 -11.09
CA SER A 286 -30.82 -4.45 -10.82
C SER A 286 -31.62 -4.57 -12.11
N ASP A 287 -32.69 -5.37 -12.11
CA ASP A 287 -33.62 -5.44 -13.26
C ASP A 287 -34.21 -4.07 -13.61
N PHE A 288 -34.51 -3.23 -12.61
CA PHE A 288 -35.01 -1.86 -12.80
C PHE A 288 -33.96 -0.97 -13.48
N LEU A 289 -32.69 -1.02 -13.02
CA LEU A 289 -31.60 -0.27 -13.64
C LEU A 289 -31.39 -0.72 -15.09
N PHE A 290 -31.43 -2.03 -15.38
CA PHE A 290 -31.35 -2.51 -16.75
C PHE A 290 -32.47 -1.92 -17.61
N ASP A 291 -33.73 -1.94 -17.16
CA ASP A 291 -34.84 -1.45 -17.98
C ASP A 291 -34.84 0.09 -18.15
N THR A 292 -34.25 0.88 -17.24
CA THR A 292 -34.04 2.33 -17.48
C THR A 292 -32.91 2.59 -18.48
N LEU A 293 -31.78 1.88 -18.37
CA LEU A 293 -30.63 2.00 -19.28
C LEU A 293 -30.95 1.49 -20.70
N ALA A 294 -31.57 0.31 -20.81
CA ALA A 294 -32.03 -0.29 -22.08
C ALA A 294 -33.14 0.52 -22.78
N SER A 295 -33.62 1.59 -22.15
CA SER A 295 -34.64 2.51 -22.67
C SER A 295 -34.13 3.96 -22.74
N ALA A 296 -32.83 4.20 -22.46
CA ALA A 296 -32.17 5.51 -22.44
C ALA A 296 -32.85 6.57 -21.54
N VAL A 297 -33.56 6.15 -20.48
CA VAL A 297 -34.31 7.04 -19.57
C VAL A 297 -33.41 7.73 -18.54
N SER A 298 -32.22 7.19 -18.28
CA SER A 298 -31.25 7.73 -17.33
C SER A 298 -29.82 7.34 -17.73
N PRO A 299 -28.80 8.13 -17.37
CA PRO A 299 -27.41 7.74 -17.60
C PRO A 299 -27.00 6.56 -16.70
N PRO A 300 -25.95 5.81 -17.10
CA PRO A 300 -25.22 4.91 -16.21
C PRO A 300 -24.84 5.53 -14.86
N PRO A 301 -24.93 4.79 -13.74
CA PRO A 301 -24.51 5.26 -12.43
C PRO A 301 -22.98 5.39 -12.34
N GLU A 302 -22.48 6.29 -11.48
CA GLU A 302 -21.04 6.44 -11.22
C GLU A 302 -20.50 5.16 -10.52
N PRO A 303 -19.52 4.45 -11.10
CA PRO A 303 -18.96 3.25 -10.47
C PRO A 303 -18.08 3.60 -9.26
N LEU A 304 -18.00 2.67 -8.30
CA LEU A 304 -17.17 2.76 -7.10
C LEU A 304 -15.75 2.26 -7.37
N GLN A 305 -14.71 3.02 -7.02
CA GLN A 305 -13.32 2.54 -7.09
C GLN A 305 -13.00 1.61 -5.91
N LEU A 306 -12.50 0.40 -6.20
CA LEU A 306 -12.11 -0.58 -5.18
C LEU A 306 -10.60 -0.59 -4.91
N ALA A 307 -9.79 -0.37 -5.95
CA ALA A 307 -8.34 -0.52 -5.85
C ALA A 307 -7.57 0.75 -6.24
N SER A 308 -6.43 0.96 -5.58
CA SER A 308 -5.47 2.01 -5.90
C SER A 308 -4.79 1.75 -7.26
N SER A 309 -4.80 2.77 -8.12
CA SER A 309 -4.11 2.85 -9.42
C SER A 309 -2.57 2.95 -9.30
N ARG A 310 -2.03 2.91 -8.08
CA ARG A 310 -0.58 2.79 -7.82
C ARG A 310 0.06 1.54 -8.47
N PHE A 311 -0.73 0.50 -8.69
CA PHE A 311 -0.29 -0.77 -9.25
C PHE A 311 -1.28 -1.23 -10.34
N TYR A 312 -0.80 -2.03 -11.27
CA TYR A 312 -1.59 -2.61 -12.34
C TYR A 312 -2.55 -3.67 -11.76
N HIS A 313 -3.86 -3.55 -11.98
CA HIS A 313 -4.88 -4.51 -11.51
C HIS A 313 -5.87 -4.89 -12.60
N ILE A 314 -5.93 -6.18 -12.96
CA ILE A 314 -6.85 -6.71 -13.99
C ILE A 314 -7.52 -8.03 -13.59
N PHE A 315 -8.45 -8.53 -14.43
CA PHE A 315 -9.21 -9.77 -14.26
C PHE A 315 -9.93 -9.92 -12.89
N PRO A 316 -10.72 -8.93 -12.41
CA PRO A 316 -11.40 -9.03 -11.13
C PRO A 316 -12.49 -10.12 -11.09
N GLN A 317 -12.50 -10.93 -10.03
CA GLN A 317 -13.61 -11.85 -9.71
C GLN A 317 -13.98 -11.74 -8.24
N GLN A 318 -15.23 -11.38 -7.95
CA GLN A 318 -15.75 -11.37 -6.58
C GLN A 318 -16.38 -12.73 -6.24
N LYS A 319 -15.76 -13.48 -5.32
CA LYS A 319 -16.26 -14.77 -4.83
C LYS A 319 -16.22 -14.83 -3.30
N ALA A 320 -17.27 -15.37 -2.67
CA ALA A 320 -17.33 -15.66 -1.23
C ALA A 320 -16.95 -14.49 -0.28
N GLY A 321 -17.21 -13.23 -0.68
CA GLY A 321 -16.86 -12.02 0.10
C GLY A 321 -15.43 -11.52 -0.11
N GLN A 322 -14.64 -12.17 -0.97
CA GLN A 322 -13.32 -11.75 -1.41
C GLN A 322 -13.34 -11.27 -2.87
N LEU A 323 -12.34 -10.48 -3.25
CA LEU A 323 -12.07 -10.01 -4.60
C LEU A 323 -10.70 -10.53 -5.02
N TYR A 324 -10.70 -11.42 -6.03
CA TYR A 324 -9.52 -11.99 -6.66
C TYR A 324 -9.17 -11.19 -7.92
N PHE A 325 -7.89 -11.03 -8.22
CA PHE A 325 -7.41 -10.24 -9.36
C PHE A 325 -5.96 -10.59 -9.71
N THR A 326 -5.51 -10.21 -10.91
CA THR A 326 -4.09 -10.27 -11.32
C THR A 326 -3.43 -8.90 -11.11
N SER A 327 -2.19 -8.86 -10.59
CA SER A 327 -1.47 -7.60 -10.34
C SER A 327 0.05 -7.71 -10.39
N ASN A 328 0.70 -6.58 -10.71
CA ASN A 328 2.16 -6.39 -10.68
C ASN A 328 2.72 -5.94 -9.31
N ARG A 329 1.95 -5.98 -8.21
CA ARG A 329 2.30 -5.38 -6.88
C ARG A 329 3.72 -5.66 -6.36
N ASN A 330 4.34 -6.78 -6.73
CA ASN A 330 5.70 -7.18 -6.34
C ASN A 330 6.74 -7.23 -7.50
N ASN A 331 6.54 -6.45 -8.58
CA ASN A 331 7.32 -6.52 -9.83
C ASN A 331 7.31 -7.91 -10.50
N ASN A 332 6.22 -8.65 -10.30
CA ASN A 332 5.88 -9.89 -10.98
C ASN A 332 4.37 -9.91 -11.23
N ILE A 333 3.93 -10.47 -12.34
CA ILE A 333 2.50 -10.68 -12.60
C ILE A 333 2.05 -11.90 -11.79
N ASP A 334 1.23 -11.65 -10.78
CA ASP A 334 0.72 -12.67 -9.87
C ASP A 334 -0.78 -12.53 -9.62
N LEU A 335 -1.39 -13.55 -9.04
CA LEU A 335 -2.74 -13.50 -8.50
C LEU A 335 -2.72 -12.96 -7.06
N TRP A 336 -3.70 -12.15 -6.74
CA TRP A 336 -3.89 -11.49 -5.46
C TRP A 336 -5.35 -11.59 -5.02
N VAL A 337 -5.57 -11.48 -3.70
CA VAL A 337 -6.91 -11.48 -3.12
C VAL A 337 -7.03 -10.48 -1.98
N MET A 338 -8.16 -9.77 -1.90
CA MET A 338 -8.49 -8.84 -0.82
C MET A 338 -9.98 -8.91 -0.44
N PRO A 339 -10.41 -8.31 0.69
CA PRO A 339 -11.83 -8.16 1.00
C PRO A 339 -12.60 -7.50 -0.15
N ALA A 340 -13.84 -7.94 -0.42
CA ALA A 340 -14.60 -7.47 -1.59
C ALA A 340 -14.87 -5.95 -1.62
N GLU A 341 -14.72 -5.24 -0.52
CA GLU A 341 -14.82 -3.78 -0.47
C GLU A 341 -13.64 -3.03 -1.08
N GLY A 342 -12.48 -3.67 -1.26
CA GLY A 342 -11.27 -3.06 -1.85
C GLY A 342 -10.26 -2.54 -0.82
N ASP A 343 -9.23 -1.82 -1.28
CA ASP A 343 -8.08 -1.34 -0.48
C ASP A 343 -8.52 -0.40 0.68
N VAL A 344 -9.67 0.30 0.56
CA VAL A 344 -10.18 1.24 1.58
C VAL A 344 -11.51 0.76 2.15
N SER A 345 -11.55 0.61 3.47
CA SER A 345 -12.65 -0.03 4.21
C SER A 345 -13.96 0.77 4.18
N SER A 346 -15.09 0.06 4.19
CA SER A 346 -16.44 0.61 4.12
C SER A 346 -16.92 1.12 5.48
N LEU A 347 -17.02 2.43 5.67
CA LEU A 347 -17.60 3.02 6.88
C LEU A 347 -19.08 3.38 6.65
N PRO A 348 -19.96 3.24 7.67
CA PRO A 348 -21.41 3.32 7.47
C PRO A 348 -21.92 4.76 7.30
N THR A 349 -21.14 5.78 7.67
CA THR A 349 -21.54 7.19 7.54
C THR A 349 -20.54 8.02 6.74
N LEU A 350 -21.07 9.05 6.08
CA LEU A 350 -20.30 10.07 5.35
C LEU A 350 -19.18 10.68 6.21
N ALA A 351 -19.48 11.03 7.46
CA ALA A 351 -18.54 11.67 8.37
C ALA A 351 -17.36 10.75 8.74
N GLU A 352 -17.61 9.45 8.91
CA GLU A 352 -16.59 8.46 9.19
C GLU A 352 -15.73 8.16 7.96
N GLN A 353 -16.34 7.94 6.79
CA GLN A 353 -15.61 7.72 5.54
C GLN A 353 -14.74 8.93 5.17
N PHE A 354 -15.22 10.14 5.39
CA PHE A 354 -14.47 11.37 5.12
C PHE A 354 -13.34 11.62 6.13
N LYS A 355 -13.55 11.26 7.41
CA LYS A 355 -12.49 11.23 8.42
C LYS A 355 -11.40 10.21 8.06
N LEU A 356 -11.78 9.05 7.52
CA LEU A 356 -10.83 8.05 6.99
C LEU A 356 -10.05 8.60 5.79
N ALA A 357 -10.72 9.17 4.79
CA ALA A 357 -10.06 9.77 3.62
C ALA A 357 -9.03 10.86 4.01
N ARG A 358 -9.39 11.76 4.93
CA ARG A 358 -8.46 12.74 5.51
C ARG A 358 -7.27 12.08 6.23
N LYS A 359 -7.48 10.99 6.98
CA LYS A 359 -6.40 10.24 7.64
C LYS A 359 -5.43 9.62 6.62
N LEU A 360 -5.93 9.13 5.49
CA LEU A 360 -5.10 8.57 4.41
C LEU A 360 -4.24 9.67 3.74
N ASN A 361 -4.83 10.83 3.42
CA ASN A 361 -4.08 11.98 2.86
C ASN A 361 -3.01 12.53 3.84
N GLN A 362 -3.30 12.46 5.15
CA GLN A 362 -2.38 12.87 6.22
C GLN A 362 -1.33 11.80 6.59
N ALA A 363 -1.36 10.61 5.96
CA ALA A 363 -0.41 9.53 6.26
C ALA A 363 1.04 9.93 5.92
N ARG A 364 2.00 9.43 6.71
CA ARG A 364 3.45 9.62 6.51
C ARG A 364 4.13 8.26 6.68
N PRO A 365 4.67 7.64 5.61
CA PRO A 365 4.73 8.12 4.23
C PRO A 365 3.33 8.35 3.61
N PRO A 366 3.19 9.29 2.66
CA PRO A 366 1.94 9.46 1.92
C PRO A 366 1.76 8.37 0.86
N ASP A 367 0.51 7.98 0.61
CA ASP A 367 0.11 7.25 -0.60
C ASP A 367 -1.01 8.04 -1.31
N PRO A 368 -0.69 8.77 -2.40
CA PRO A 368 -1.64 9.67 -3.04
C PRO A 368 -2.78 8.92 -3.74
N TYR A 369 -2.50 7.79 -4.39
CA TYR A 369 -3.52 7.00 -5.08
C TYR A 369 -4.49 6.33 -4.09
N LEU A 370 -4.00 5.86 -2.94
CA LEU A 370 -4.88 5.37 -1.86
C LEU A 370 -5.72 6.49 -1.24
N ALA A 371 -5.19 7.71 -1.14
CA ALA A 371 -5.96 8.87 -0.70
C ALA A 371 -7.02 9.30 -1.74
N ILE A 372 -6.73 9.18 -3.04
CA ILE A 372 -7.71 9.37 -4.14
C ILE A 372 -8.86 8.36 -4.02
N VAL A 373 -8.59 7.06 -3.82
CA VAL A 373 -9.63 6.05 -3.53
C VAL A 373 -10.44 6.45 -2.29
N GLY A 374 -9.77 6.92 -1.23
CA GLY A 374 -10.42 7.42 -0.02
C GLY A 374 -11.44 8.52 -0.28
N PHE A 375 -11.09 9.57 -1.03
CA PHE A 375 -11.99 10.69 -1.33
C PHE A 375 -13.02 10.36 -2.42
N ARG A 376 -12.69 9.55 -3.44
CA ARG A 376 -13.68 9.05 -4.41
C ARG A 376 -14.75 8.21 -3.72
N ASN A 377 -14.39 7.36 -2.76
CA ASN A 377 -15.35 6.60 -1.96
C ASN A 377 -16.27 7.47 -1.09
N VAL A 378 -15.85 8.67 -0.69
CA VAL A 378 -16.73 9.64 0.00
C VAL A 378 -17.83 10.15 -0.95
N VAL A 379 -17.48 10.42 -2.21
CA VAL A 379 -18.43 10.92 -3.22
C VAL A 379 -19.35 9.80 -3.73
N GLN A 380 -18.76 8.68 -4.16
CA GLN A 380 -19.45 7.59 -4.86
C GLN A 380 -20.40 6.81 -3.96
N ARG A 381 -20.11 6.70 -2.65
CA ARG A 381 -20.96 5.98 -1.69
C ARG A 381 -22.06 6.85 -1.07
N PHE A 382 -21.89 8.17 -1.06
CA PHE A 382 -22.80 9.11 -0.42
C PHE A 382 -23.24 10.27 -1.34
N PRO A 383 -23.71 10.03 -2.58
CA PRO A 383 -24.06 11.11 -3.53
C PRO A 383 -25.21 12.03 -3.06
N ALA A 384 -26.06 11.52 -2.18
CA ALA A 384 -27.12 12.27 -1.49
C ALA A 384 -26.67 12.93 -0.15
N GLY A 385 -25.37 12.88 0.16
CA GLY A 385 -24.78 13.42 1.38
C GLY A 385 -24.64 14.95 1.40
N ASP A 386 -24.03 15.46 2.47
CA ASP A 386 -23.77 16.90 2.66
C ASP A 386 -22.89 17.46 1.54
N LYS A 387 -23.43 18.45 0.82
CA LYS A 387 -22.85 18.96 -0.43
C LYS A 387 -21.54 19.72 -0.20
N ALA A 388 -21.36 20.35 0.96
CA ALA A 388 -20.08 20.94 1.32
C ALA A 388 -18.98 19.88 1.53
N THR A 389 -19.32 18.78 2.22
CA THR A 389 -18.41 17.63 2.41
C THR A 389 -18.07 16.92 1.10
N LEU A 390 -19.05 16.72 0.20
CA LEU A 390 -18.79 16.11 -1.11
C LEU A 390 -17.94 17.01 -2.02
N ALA A 391 -18.15 18.33 -1.98
CA ALA A 391 -17.31 19.29 -2.68
C ALA A 391 -15.89 19.34 -2.11
N GLU A 392 -15.72 19.27 -0.79
CA GLU A 392 -14.39 19.19 -0.16
C GLU A 392 -13.65 17.89 -0.57
N ALA A 393 -14.37 16.76 -0.69
CA ALA A 393 -13.77 15.51 -1.16
C ALA A 393 -13.25 15.63 -2.60
N ARG A 394 -14.02 16.16 -3.57
CA ARG A 394 -13.51 16.41 -4.94
C ARG A 394 -12.39 17.45 -4.96
N TYR A 395 -12.44 18.46 -4.08
CA TYR A 395 -11.39 19.48 -3.98
C TYR A 395 -10.05 18.88 -3.54
N GLU A 396 -10.05 18.03 -2.51
CA GLU A 396 -8.84 17.35 -2.06
C GLU A 396 -8.33 16.31 -3.08
N THR A 397 -9.22 15.62 -3.82
CA THR A 397 -8.82 14.78 -4.96
C THR A 397 -8.08 15.60 -6.02
N GLY A 398 -8.61 16.76 -6.43
CA GLY A 398 -7.95 17.67 -7.37
C GLY A 398 -6.59 18.16 -6.88
N ARG A 399 -6.46 18.47 -5.57
CA ARG A 399 -5.19 18.84 -4.95
C ARG A 399 -4.16 17.72 -4.92
N ILE A 400 -4.60 16.46 -4.78
CA ILE A 400 -3.70 15.29 -4.87
C ILE A 400 -3.19 15.15 -6.31
N PHE A 401 -4.03 15.35 -7.33
CA PHE A 401 -3.59 15.38 -8.72
C PHE A 401 -2.63 16.53 -9.03
N GLU A 402 -2.83 17.74 -8.49
CA GLU A 402 -1.81 18.81 -8.55
C GLU A 402 -0.48 18.37 -7.90
N GLY A 403 -0.53 17.68 -6.76
CA GLY A 403 0.65 17.13 -6.09
C GLY A 403 1.37 16.02 -6.87
N LEU A 404 0.62 15.22 -7.62
CA LEU A 404 1.13 14.23 -8.58
C LEU A 404 1.68 14.86 -9.87
N LYS A 405 1.48 16.16 -10.08
CA LYS A 405 1.71 16.88 -11.34
C LYS A 405 0.86 16.37 -12.52
N ASN A 406 -0.37 15.93 -12.23
CA ASN A 406 -1.36 15.64 -13.26
C ASN A 406 -2.35 16.83 -13.39
N PRO A 407 -2.04 17.85 -14.21
CA PRO A 407 -2.86 19.06 -14.29
C PRO A 407 -4.22 18.77 -14.93
N ARG A 408 -4.31 17.78 -15.84
CA ARG A 408 -5.54 17.43 -16.54
C ARG A 408 -6.58 16.81 -15.60
N GLN A 409 -6.21 15.78 -14.83
CA GLN A 409 -7.13 15.18 -13.86
C GLN A 409 -7.51 16.14 -12.73
N ALA A 410 -6.62 17.05 -12.33
CA ALA A 410 -6.96 18.12 -11.39
C ALA A 410 -8.04 19.07 -11.95
N LEU A 411 -7.90 19.51 -13.21
CA LEU A 411 -8.90 20.35 -13.89
C LEU A 411 -10.25 19.62 -14.04
N ASP A 412 -10.25 18.32 -14.32
CA ASP A 412 -11.47 17.53 -14.45
C ASP A 412 -12.23 17.40 -13.11
N GLU A 413 -11.55 17.11 -12.00
CA GLU A 413 -12.17 17.05 -10.66
C GLU A 413 -12.69 18.43 -10.19
N TYR A 414 -11.95 19.52 -10.45
CA TYR A 414 -12.41 20.88 -10.15
C TYR A 414 -13.61 21.33 -11.01
N SER A 415 -13.67 20.87 -12.27
CA SER A 415 -14.82 21.09 -13.15
C SER A 415 -16.04 20.27 -12.72
N ALA A 416 -15.83 19.01 -12.33
CA ALA A 416 -16.88 18.16 -11.77
C ALA A 416 -17.45 18.71 -10.45
N LEU A 417 -16.59 19.22 -9.56
CA LEU A 417 -17.00 19.89 -8.32
C LEU A 417 -17.91 21.09 -8.58
N THR A 418 -17.45 22.03 -9.42
CA THR A 418 -18.17 23.29 -9.69
C THR A 418 -19.49 23.05 -10.43
N ALA A 419 -19.59 22.01 -11.26
CA ALA A 419 -20.83 21.60 -11.90
C ALA A 419 -21.80 20.85 -10.96
N ALA A 420 -21.30 19.97 -10.08
CA ALA A 420 -22.13 19.10 -9.25
C ALA A 420 -22.63 19.74 -7.95
N TYR A 421 -21.89 20.72 -7.40
CA TYR A 421 -22.15 21.30 -6.07
C TYR A 421 -22.10 22.86 -6.06
N PRO A 422 -22.79 23.58 -6.97
CA PRO A 422 -22.69 25.05 -7.07
C PRO A 422 -23.10 25.82 -5.79
N GLU A 423 -23.83 25.18 -4.89
CA GLU A 423 -24.15 25.68 -3.54
C GLU A 423 -22.94 25.71 -2.58
N ALA A 424 -21.91 24.90 -2.82
CA ALA A 424 -20.72 24.77 -1.97
C ALA A 424 -19.69 25.88 -2.23
N LYS A 425 -20.15 27.14 -2.20
CA LYS A 425 -19.45 28.36 -2.64
C LYS A 425 -17.97 28.44 -2.28
N LYS A 426 -17.60 28.18 -1.01
CA LYS A 426 -16.19 28.08 -0.57
C LYS A 426 -15.35 27.20 -1.50
N PHE A 427 -15.77 25.97 -1.75
CA PHE A 427 -15.00 24.99 -2.52
C PHE A 427 -15.10 25.25 -4.03
N CYS A 428 -16.24 25.75 -4.53
CA CYS A 428 -16.34 26.21 -5.92
C CYS A 428 -15.37 27.36 -6.22
N GLY A 429 -15.28 28.34 -5.33
CA GLY A 429 -14.34 29.45 -5.46
C GLY A 429 -12.86 29.02 -5.34
N LEU A 430 -12.54 28.13 -4.40
CA LEU A 430 -11.18 27.57 -4.28
C LEU A 430 -10.81 26.72 -5.51
N ALA A 431 -11.75 25.99 -6.09
CA ALA A 431 -11.58 25.26 -7.35
C ALA A 431 -11.37 26.21 -8.54
N GLU A 432 -12.13 27.31 -8.64
CA GLU A 432 -11.92 28.33 -9.69
C GLU A 432 -10.55 29.02 -9.57
N VAL A 433 -10.04 29.26 -8.36
CA VAL A 433 -8.66 29.74 -8.12
C VAL A 433 -7.63 28.70 -8.56
N ALA A 434 -7.84 27.42 -8.25
CA ALA A 434 -6.93 26.34 -8.65
C ALA A 434 -6.91 26.11 -10.17
N VAL A 435 -8.07 26.14 -10.81
CA VAL A 435 -8.22 26.10 -12.28
C VAL A 435 -7.49 27.28 -12.93
N ALA A 436 -7.61 28.49 -12.36
CA ALA A 436 -6.88 29.67 -12.84
C ALA A 436 -5.35 29.51 -12.71
N ARG A 437 -4.85 28.96 -11.59
CA ARG A 437 -3.43 28.60 -11.41
C ARG A 437 -2.97 27.64 -12.51
N ILE A 438 -3.59 26.47 -12.61
CA ILE A 438 -3.19 25.40 -13.54
C ILE A 438 -3.23 25.90 -14.99
N GLN A 439 -4.26 26.68 -15.35
CA GLN A 439 -4.37 27.25 -16.69
C GLN A 439 -3.31 28.31 -17.03
N VAL A 440 -2.66 28.94 -16.07
CA VAL A 440 -1.46 29.76 -16.34
C VAL A 440 -0.23 28.89 -16.48
N ASP A 441 -0.03 27.95 -15.57
CA ASP A 441 1.18 27.13 -15.55
C ASP A 441 1.25 26.19 -16.80
N LEU A 442 0.10 25.93 -17.45
CA LEU A 442 -0.03 25.27 -18.77
C LEU A 442 0.09 26.20 -20.01
N LYS A 443 0.10 27.53 -19.87
CA LYS A 443 0.05 28.48 -21.00
C LYS A 443 1.30 29.37 -21.06
N ALA A 444 1.59 29.89 -22.25
CA ALA A 444 2.64 30.88 -22.43
C ALA A 444 2.37 32.16 -21.62
N ALA A 445 3.43 32.90 -21.28
CA ALA A 445 3.44 33.99 -20.30
C ALA A 445 2.42 35.13 -20.55
N ASP A 446 1.95 35.31 -21.80
CA ASP A 446 0.92 36.30 -22.14
C ASP A 446 -0.43 36.03 -21.45
N ALA A 447 -0.70 34.79 -21.01
CA ALA A 447 -1.92 34.41 -20.28
C ALA A 447 -2.00 34.98 -18.85
N VAL A 448 -0.89 35.40 -18.25
CA VAL A 448 -0.81 35.79 -16.83
C VAL A 448 -1.71 36.98 -16.50
N LYS A 449 -1.66 38.05 -17.31
CA LYS A 449 -2.46 39.28 -17.08
C LYS A 449 -3.96 39.05 -17.20
N THR A 450 -4.38 38.16 -18.11
CA THR A 450 -5.79 37.77 -18.26
C THR A 450 -6.26 36.94 -17.07
N THR A 451 -5.39 36.10 -16.52
CA THR A 451 -5.72 35.25 -15.37
C THR A 451 -5.80 36.04 -14.07
N ILE A 452 -4.96 37.06 -13.87
CA ILE A 452 -5.10 38.00 -12.75
C ILE A 452 -6.52 38.62 -12.75
N LYS A 453 -7.01 39.10 -13.89
CA LYS A 453 -8.40 39.59 -14.02
C LYS A 453 -9.47 38.53 -13.76
N SER A 454 -9.18 37.26 -14.06
CA SER A 454 -10.05 36.14 -13.70
C SER A 454 -10.10 35.96 -12.18
N LEU A 455 -8.96 36.02 -11.49
CA LEU A 455 -8.86 35.92 -10.03
C LEU A 455 -9.53 37.11 -9.32
N GLU A 456 -9.43 38.34 -9.85
CA GLU A 456 -10.22 39.51 -9.41
C GLU A 456 -11.73 39.21 -9.50
N SER A 457 -12.18 38.64 -10.62
CA SER A 457 -13.59 38.28 -10.84
C SER A 457 -14.06 37.17 -9.89
N VAL A 458 -13.24 36.13 -9.66
CA VAL A 458 -13.52 35.04 -8.70
C VAL A 458 -13.61 35.59 -7.27
N ALA A 459 -12.68 36.46 -6.86
CA ALA A 459 -12.72 37.09 -5.54
C ALA A 459 -13.98 37.95 -5.34
N ALA A 460 -14.43 38.68 -6.36
CA ALA A 460 -15.67 39.46 -6.32
C ALA A 460 -16.92 38.56 -6.29
N LYS A 461 -16.98 37.53 -7.15
CA LYS A 461 -18.05 36.53 -7.24
C LYS A 461 -18.30 35.79 -5.92
N TYR A 462 -17.22 35.51 -5.18
CA TYR A 462 -17.23 34.80 -3.90
C TYR A 462 -16.87 35.70 -2.71
N ALA A 463 -17.16 37.01 -2.77
CA ALA A 463 -16.80 37.96 -1.69
C ALA A 463 -17.37 37.63 -0.29
N GLY A 464 -18.37 36.76 -0.21
CA GLY A 464 -18.89 36.21 1.06
C GLY A 464 -18.08 35.06 1.67
N GLU A 465 -17.04 34.58 0.98
CA GLU A 465 -16.21 33.43 1.35
C GLU A 465 -14.74 33.88 1.55
N PRO A 466 -14.31 34.30 2.76
CA PRO A 466 -12.99 34.88 2.98
C PRO A 466 -11.81 34.01 2.57
N ALA A 467 -11.95 32.68 2.61
CA ALA A 467 -10.94 31.72 2.14
C ALA A 467 -10.70 31.82 0.62
N VAL A 468 -11.76 32.03 -0.17
CA VAL A 468 -11.64 32.23 -1.63
C VAL A 468 -10.98 33.59 -1.91
N GLY A 469 -11.40 34.63 -1.19
CA GLY A 469 -10.80 35.96 -1.28
C GLY A 469 -9.30 35.96 -0.98
N ALA A 470 -8.88 35.26 0.08
CA ALA A 470 -7.47 35.13 0.45
C ALA A 470 -6.66 34.33 -0.59
N ALA A 471 -7.13 33.13 -0.98
CA ALA A 471 -6.45 32.29 -1.95
C ALA A 471 -6.31 32.96 -3.32
N ALA A 472 -7.34 33.68 -3.79
CA ALA A 472 -7.29 34.42 -5.04
C ALA A 472 -6.21 35.52 -5.02
N HIS A 473 -6.10 36.27 -3.91
CA HIS A 473 -5.06 37.30 -3.75
C HIS A 473 -3.66 36.70 -3.59
N LEU A 474 -3.54 35.51 -3.01
CA LEU A 474 -2.27 34.80 -2.86
C LEU A 474 -1.73 34.36 -4.23
N GLU A 475 -2.59 33.80 -5.10
CA GLU A 475 -2.23 33.46 -6.48
C GLU A 475 -1.96 34.72 -7.32
N MET A 476 -2.77 35.79 -7.19
CA MET A 476 -2.45 37.07 -7.86
C MET A 476 -1.06 37.57 -7.48
N GLY A 477 -0.66 37.46 -6.20
CA GLY A 477 0.70 37.75 -5.75
C GLY A 477 1.78 36.92 -6.46
N ARG A 478 1.61 35.60 -6.57
CA ARG A 478 2.50 34.70 -7.32
C ARG A 478 2.58 35.07 -8.81
N LEU A 479 1.47 35.46 -9.41
CA LEU A 479 1.41 35.88 -10.81
C LEU A 479 2.11 37.22 -11.03
N TYR A 480 2.01 38.17 -10.10
CA TYR A 480 2.78 39.42 -10.15
C TYR A 480 4.29 39.20 -9.90
N GLU A 481 4.69 38.31 -8.99
CA GLU A 481 6.10 37.85 -8.86
C GLU A 481 6.63 37.34 -10.21
N THR A 482 5.83 36.53 -10.91
CA THR A 482 6.17 35.97 -12.23
C THR A 482 6.34 37.07 -13.30
N LEU A 483 5.53 38.13 -13.25
CA LEU A 483 5.67 39.32 -14.09
C LEU A 483 6.81 40.27 -13.64
N LYS A 484 7.50 39.96 -12.53
CA LYS A 484 8.47 40.83 -11.82
C LYS A 484 7.87 42.15 -11.30
N ASP A 485 6.55 42.24 -11.23
CA ASP A 485 5.83 43.38 -10.64
C ASP A 485 5.73 43.19 -9.11
N ASN A 486 6.86 43.40 -8.45
CA ASN A 486 6.98 43.26 -7.01
C ASN A 486 6.09 44.25 -6.24
N VAL A 487 5.69 45.38 -6.85
CA VAL A 487 4.79 46.36 -6.23
C VAL A 487 3.38 45.79 -6.16
N SER A 488 2.84 45.30 -7.28
CA SER A 488 1.52 44.67 -7.31
C SER A 488 1.49 43.36 -6.52
N ALA A 489 2.57 42.57 -6.51
CA ALA A 489 2.70 41.38 -5.66
C ALA A 489 2.58 41.73 -4.17
N VAL A 490 3.37 42.70 -3.69
CA VAL A 490 3.32 43.17 -2.31
C VAL A 490 1.95 43.77 -1.96
N ASN A 491 1.29 44.46 -2.89
CA ASN A 491 -0.06 44.97 -2.69
C ASN A 491 -1.10 43.85 -2.56
N ALA A 492 -1.05 42.81 -3.40
CA ALA A 492 -1.93 41.65 -3.29
C ALA A 492 -1.77 40.94 -1.93
N TYR A 493 -0.53 40.71 -1.48
CA TYR A 493 -0.25 40.14 -0.17
C TYR A 493 -0.69 41.05 1.00
N GLN A 494 -0.52 42.38 0.88
CA GLN A 494 -1.07 43.32 1.87
C GLN A 494 -2.59 43.29 1.93
N THR A 495 -3.29 43.06 0.82
CA THR A 495 -4.76 42.96 0.79
C THR A 495 -5.25 41.75 1.58
N ILE A 496 -4.53 40.62 1.57
CA ILE A 496 -4.83 39.45 2.42
C ILE A 496 -4.78 39.84 3.89
N LEU A 497 -3.68 40.47 4.32
CA LEU A 497 -3.45 40.86 5.72
C LEU A 497 -4.46 41.89 6.23
N LYS A 498 -4.92 42.80 5.38
CA LYS A 498 -5.88 43.87 5.73
C LYS A 498 -7.34 43.38 5.69
N THR A 499 -7.69 42.55 4.71
CA THR A 499 -9.10 42.22 4.39
C THR A 499 -9.52 40.87 4.94
N TYR A 500 -8.60 39.91 5.05
CA TYR A 500 -8.89 38.54 5.47
C TYR A 500 -8.07 38.10 6.70
N PRO A 501 -7.87 38.91 7.77
CA PRO A 501 -6.97 38.59 8.89
C PRO A 501 -7.34 37.35 9.72
N LYS A 502 -8.50 36.72 9.45
CA LYS A 502 -8.92 35.43 10.02
C LYS A 502 -8.49 34.22 9.19
N GLN A 503 -7.94 34.39 7.99
CA GLN A 503 -7.37 33.32 7.18
C GLN A 503 -5.88 33.19 7.52
N SER A 504 -5.61 32.78 8.77
CA SER A 504 -4.29 32.87 9.40
C SER A 504 -3.17 32.17 8.61
N SER A 505 -3.44 31.01 8.02
CA SER A 505 -2.52 30.31 7.10
C SER A 505 -2.16 31.17 5.88
N ASP A 506 -3.15 31.69 5.14
CA ASP A 506 -2.93 32.54 3.97
C ASP A 506 -2.19 33.82 4.33
N CYS A 507 -2.51 34.43 5.49
CA CYS A 507 -1.80 35.59 6.02
C CYS A 507 -0.32 35.28 6.31
N ALA A 508 -0.03 34.18 7.00
CA ALA A 508 1.33 33.75 7.30
C ALA A 508 2.13 33.44 6.01
N GLN A 509 1.51 32.74 5.06
CA GLN A 509 2.12 32.44 3.75
C GLN A 509 2.36 33.71 2.91
N ALA A 510 1.44 34.68 2.95
CA ALA A 510 1.59 35.98 2.27
C ALA A 510 2.75 36.81 2.87
N ILE A 511 2.99 36.75 4.18
CA ILE A 511 4.15 37.38 4.81
C ILE A 511 5.45 36.68 4.39
N LEU A 512 5.47 35.36 4.31
CA LEU A 512 6.64 34.59 3.80
C LEU A 512 6.93 34.88 2.32
N ARG A 513 5.91 35.10 1.48
CA ARG A 513 6.08 35.57 0.11
C ARG A 513 6.68 36.98 0.05
N LYS A 514 6.16 37.93 0.84
CA LYS A 514 6.78 39.26 0.98
C LYS A 514 8.24 39.18 1.47
N ALA A 515 8.55 38.26 2.39
CA ALA A 515 9.91 38.02 2.87
C ALA A 515 10.84 37.56 1.73
N ALA A 516 10.39 36.66 0.85
CA ALA A 516 11.15 36.25 -0.33
C ALA A 516 11.45 37.44 -1.26
N ILE A 517 10.51 38.38 -1.42
CA ILE A 517 10.73 39.63 -2.18
C ILE A 517 11.77 40.53 -1.49
N TYR A 518 11.65 40.79 -0.17
CA TYR A 518 12.64 41.59 0.57
C TYR A 518 14.05 41.00 0.49
N LYS A 519 14.17 39.67 0.57
CA LYS A 519 15.42 38.93 0.39
C LYS A 519 16.02 39.13 -1.02
N ALA A 520 15.20 39.17 -2.06
CA ALA A 520 15.66 39.40 -3.44
C ALA A 520 16.19 40.83 -3.66
N PHE A 521 15.74 41.81 -2.86
CA PHE A 521 16.23 43.19 -2.87
C PHE A 521 17.36 43.47 -1.84
N GLY A 522 17.73 42.50 -1.01
CA GLY A 522 18.77 42.66 0.02
C GLY A 522 18.33 43.45 1.26
N ASP A 523 17.02 43.67 1.46
CA ASP A 523 16.49 44.34 2.66
C ASP A 523 16.42 43.35 3.84
N GLU A 524 17.56 43.12 4.50
CA GLU A 524 17.68 42.22 5.64
C GLU A 524 16.80 42.64 6.84
N ALA A 525 16.48 43.94 6.96
CA ALA A 525 15.64 44.46 8.04
C ALA A 525 14.18 44.07 7.82
N ALA A 526 13.60 44.42 6.67
CA ALA A 526 12.23 44.03 6.32
C ALA A 526 12.07 42.50 6.19
N LEU A 527 13.13 41.79 5.79
CA LEU A 527 13.20 40.34 5.77
C LEU A 527 13.05 39.73 7.17
N LEU A 528 13.83 40.20 8.14
CA LEU A 528 13.77 39.72 9.52
C LEU A 528 12.43 40.10 10.19
N ASP A 529 11.95 41.33 9.99
CA ASP A 529 10.67 41.78 10.53
C ASP A 529 9.49 40.99 9.95
N ALA A 530 9.54 40.58 8.67
CA ALA A 530 8.55 39.70 8.08
C ALA A 530 8.53 38.32 8.75
N TYR A 531 9.68 37.67 8.98
CA TYR A 531 9.72 36.40 9.72
C TYR A 531 9.22 36.55 11.16
N LEU A 532 9.57 37.65 11.84
CA LEU A 532 9.09 37.94 13.19
C LEU A 532 7.58 38.20 13.25
N ALA A 533 6.98 38.80 12.21
CA ALA A 533 5.54 39.02 12.13
C ALA A 533 4.76 37.69 12.03
N VAL A 534 5.20 36.73 11.21
CA VAL A 534 4.59 35.38 11.16
C VAL A 534 4.52 34.75 12.56
N LEU A 535 5.64 34.83 13.29
CA LEU A 535 5.80 34.20 14.59
C LEU A 535 5.01 34.88 15.72
N LYS A 536 4.80 36.20 15.64
CA LYS A 536 4.10 37.01 16.65
C LYS A 536 2.59 37.07 16.40
N ASP A 537 2.20 37.27 15.16
CA ASP A 537 0.83 37.61 14.79
C ASP A 537 0.01 36.35 14.48
N TYR A 538 0.68 35.25 14.07
CA TYR A 538 0.04 33.98 13.70
C TYR A 538 0.60 32.75 14.46
N PRO A 539 0.75 32.79 15.80
CA PRO A 539 1.41 31.71 16.57
C PRO A 539 0.67 30.36 16.58
N GLY A 540 -0.57 30.31 16.07
CA GLY A 540 -1.28 29.04 15.81
C GLY A 540 -0.80 28.30 14.56
N GLU A 541 -0.22 29.02 13.60
CA GLU A 541 0.18 28.51 12.28
C GLU A 541 1.56 27.83 12.34
N ARG A 542 1.61 26.67 13.01
CA ARG A 542 2.86 25.98 13.37
C ARG A 542 3.79 25.66 12.20
N GLU A 543 3.25 25.38 11.01
CA GLU A 543 4.05 25.07 9.82
C GLU A 543 4.76 26.33 9.30
N TRP A 544 4.00 27.39 9.00
CA TRP A 544 4.52 28.68 8.57
C TRP A 544 5.41 29.33 9.64
N GLY A 545 5.05 29.20 10.92
CA GLY A 545 5.86 29.64 12.06
C GLY A 545 7.20 28.91 12.14
N ARG A 546 7.22 27.57 12.01
CA ARG A 546 8.48 26.80 11.95
C ARG A 546 9.33 27.26 10.76
N GLN A 547 8.72 27.44 9.58
CA GLN A 547 9.43 27.93 8.39
C GLN A 547 10.00 29.33 8.59
N ALA A 548 9.27 30.25 9.22
CA ALA A 548 9.73 31.60 9.55
C ALA A 548 10.90 31.58 10.54
N ALA A 549 10.81 30.78 11.61
CA ALA A 549 11.90 30.63 12.58
C ALA A 549 13.15 29.99 11.96
N GLU A 550 13.01 28.94 11.14
CA GLU A 550 14.16 28.32 10.45
C GLU A 550 14.79 29.29 9.45
N SER A 551 13.97 30.05 8.70
CA SER A 551 14.46 31.04 7.74
C SER A 551 15.14 32.26 8.38
N ALA A 552 14.67 32.71 9.56
CA ALA A 552 15.29 33.79 10.33
C ALA A 552 16.63 33.37 10.95
N LEU A 553 16.74 32.13 11.45
CA LEU A 553 17.97 31.60 12.02
C LEU A 553 19.00 31.25 10.93
N ASP A 554 18.54 30.84 9.74
CA ASP A 554 19.40 30.60 8.57
C ASP A 554 20.20 31.84 8.17
N LEU A 555 19.69 33.07 8.37
CA LEU A 555 20.43 34.31 8.14
C LEU A 555 21.73 34.39 8.96
N ILE A 556 21.78 33.72 10.12
CA ILE A 556 22.97 33.64 10.97
C ILE A 556 23.76 32.36 10.69
N VAL A 557 23.08 31.22 10.56
CA VAL A 557 23.72 29.90 10.44
C VAL A 557 24.39 29.71 9.08
N LYS A 558 23.81 30.23 7.98
CA LYS A 558 24.33 30.10 6.61
C LYS A 558 25.22 31.26 6.16
N ALA A 559 25.33 32.33 6.94
CA ALA A 559 26.30 33.39 6.68
C ALA A 559 27.75 32.88 6.78
N ASP A 560 28.68 33.50 6.06
CA ASP A 560 30.10 33.16 6.10
C ASP A 560 30.77 33.79 7.32
N LEU A 561 30.58 33.17 8.47
CA LEU A 561 31.01 33.64 9.79
C LEU A 561 31.60 32.46 10.59
N ALA A 562 32.58 32.75 11.47
CA ALA A 562 33.13 31.74 12.37
C ALA A 562 32.05 31.20 13.34
N PRO A 563 32.10 29.92 13.76
CA PRO A 563 31.07 29.32 14.62
C PRO A 563 30.84 30.09 15.93
N GLN A 564 31.89 30.68 16.51
CA GLN A 564 31.82 31.51 17.71
C GLN A 564 30.99 32.79 17.50
N GLU A 565 31.09 33.41 16.33
CA GLU A 565 30.29 34.59 15.97
C GLU A 565 28.83 34.22 15.69
N LYS A 566 28.60 33.07 15.03
CA LYS A 566 27.26 32.50 14.86
C LYS A 566 26.60 32.25 16.21
N ILE A 567 27.32 31.67 17.17
CA ILE A 567 26.85 31.47 18.56
C ILE A 567 26.57 32.83 19.24
N ALA A 568 27.41 33.85 19.06
CA ALA A 568 27.18 35.18 19.62
C ALA A 568 25.89 35.84 19.07
N LYS A 569 25.69 35.82 17.75
CA LYS A 569 24.48 36.32 17.08
C LYS A 569 23.23 35.53 17.47
N LEU A 570 23.31 34.19 17.56
CA LEU A 570 22.21 33.35 18.05
C LEU A 570 21.87 33.65 19.52
N ARG A 571 22.84 33.93 20.39
CA ARG A 571 22.58 34.34 21.79
C ARG A 571 21.84 35.69 21.86
N GLN A 572 22.11 36.62 20.95
CA GLN A 572 21.33 37.87 20.85
C GLN A 572 19.87 37.59 20.44
N VAL A 573 19.61 36.60 19.58
CA VAL A 573 18.24 36.15 19.24
C VAL A 573 17.54 35.54 20.47
N VAL A 574 18.25 34.71 21.26
CA VAL A 574 17.73 34.15 22.53
C VAL A 574 17.33 35.25 23.51
N GLU A 575 18.17 36.27 23.67
CA GLU A 575 17.92 37.35 24.63
C GLU A 575 16.86 38.36 24.15
N LYS A 576 16.79 38.68 22.85
CA LYS A 576 15.93 39.74 22.29
C LYS A 576 14.48 39.31 22.06
N TYR A 577 14.20 38.03 21.80
CA TYR A 577 12.88 37.56 21.35
C TYR A 577 12.22 36.54 22.29
N LYS A 578 12.36 36.74 23.60
CA LYS A 578 11.85 35.84 24.65
C LYS A 578 10.33 35.61 24.59
N ASP A 579 9.58 36.61 24.11
CA ASP A 579 8.12 36.55 23.97
C ASP A 579 7.65 35.61 22.84
N VAL A 580 8.56 35.16 21.98
CA VAL A 580 8.28 34.43 20.72
C VAL A 580 8.83 33.01 20.81
N ALA A 581 8.45 32.28 21.88
CA ALA A 581 9.17 31.14 22.48
C ALA A 581 9.80 30.10 21.53
N ILE A 582 9.18 29.75 20.41
CA ILE A 582 9.74 28.85 19.39
C ILE A 582 11.10 29.35 18.86
N LEU A 583 11.26 30.65 18.58
CA LEU A 583 12.47 31.22 17.98
C LEU A 583 13.71 31.15 18.90
N PRO A 584 13.69 31.61 20.18
CA PRO A 584 14.82 31.46 21.08
C PRO A 584 15.08 29.99 21.44
N ALA A 585 14.05 29.14 21.53
CA ALA A 585 14.24 27.69 21.73
C ALA A 585 14.97 27.03 20.55
N MET A 586 14.65 27.43 19.31
CA MET A 586 15.35 27.00 18.11
C MET A 586 16.77 27.55 18.02
N ALA A 587 16.98 28.83 18.37
CA ALA A 587 18.32 29.43 18.44
C ALA A 587 19.22 28.71 19.46
N GLN A 588 18.67 28.39 20.64
CA GLN A 588 19.35 27.64 21.69
C GLN A 588 19.73 26.21 21.24
N ASN A 589 18.84 25.52 20.52
CA ASN A 589 19.15 24.25 19.87
C ASN A 589 20.24 24.36 18.78
N ARG A 590 20.27 25.46 18.00
CA ARG A 590 21.34 25.70 17.00
C ARG A 590 22.69 26.00 17.67
N ILE A 591 22.73 26.75 18.77
CA ILE A 591 23.93 26.97 19.59
C ILE A 591 24.48 25.63 20.08
N ALA A 592 23.62 24.78 20.66
CA ALA A 592 23.99 23.47 21.16
C ALA A 592 24.47 22.51 20.05
N ALA A 593 23.91 22.62 18.85
CA ALA A 593 24.40 21.91 17.67
C ALA A 593 25.80 22.37 17.26
N LEU A 594 26.03 23.67 17.06
CA LEU A 594 27.33 24.24 16.67
C LEU A 594 28.46 23.86 17.65
N HIS A 595 28.19 23.89 18.96
CA HIS A 595 29.15 23.42 19.95
C HIS A 595 29.52 21.94 19.76
N TYR A 596 28.61 21.09 19.28
CA TYR A 596 28.90 19.67 19.04
C TYR A 596 29.56 19.40 17.68
N THR A 597 29.01 19.93 16.59
CA THR A 597 29.43 19.58 15.22
C THR A 597 30.62 20.39 14.72
N ASP A 598 30.72 21.67 15.11
CA ASP A 598 31.66 22.62 14.51
C ASP A 598 32.82 22.94 15.47
N LEU A 599 32.58 22.87 16.78
CA LEU A 599 33.60 23.09 17.82
C LEU A 599 34.02 21.80 18.55
N THR A 600 33.31 20.68 18.40
CA THR A 600 33.53 19.39 19.09
C THR A 600 33.45 19.42 20.64
N GLU A 601 32.93 20.51 21.20
CA GLU A 601 32.77 20.80 22.63
C GLU A 601 31.58 20.07 23.26
N SER A 602 31.59 18.73 23.25
CA SER A 602 30.51 17.86 23.75
C SER A 602 30.01 18.23 25.17
N ALA A 603 30.90 18.69 26.04
CA ALA A 603 30.54 19.16 27.38
C ALA A 603 29.72 20.46 27.38
N GLN A 604 30.00 21.40 26.48
CA GLN A 604 29.25 22.64 26.33
C GLN A 604 27.94 22.41 25.57
N ALA A 605 27.98 21.61 24.49
CA ALA A 605 26.78 21.21 23.75
C ALA A 605 25.71 20.60 24.67
N LYS A 606 26.09 19.71 25.60
CA LYS A 606 25.16 19.16 26.60
C LYS A 606 24.55 20.22 27.52
N ARG A 607 25.32 21.22 27.96
CA ARG A 607 24.80 22.34 28.76
C ARG A 607 23.81 23.18 27.96
N GLU A 608 24.15 23.49 26.71
CA GLU A 608 23.31 24.33 25.84
C GLU A 608 22.02 23.62 25.41
N TYR A 609 22.00 22.29 25.19
CA TYR A 609 20.75 21.54 25.00
C TYR A 609 19.92 21.48 26.29
N GLN A 610 20.55 21.30 27.46
CA GLN A 610 19.83 21.29 28.74
C GLN A 610 19.13 22.63 29.00
N LYS A 611 19.78 23.77 28.67
CA LYS A 611 19.12 25.10 28.71
C LYS A 611 17.86 25.17 27.84
N THR A 612 17.78 24.45 26.71
CA THR A 612 16.55 24.41 25.90
C THR A 612 15.41 23.76 26.68
N ILE A 613 15.71 22.63 27.34
CA ILE A 613 14.75 21.84 28.13
C ILE A 613 14.25 22.65 29.33
N ASP A 614 15.16 23.33 30.04
CA ASP A 614 14.87 24.05 31.27
C ASP A 614 14.17 25.41 31.01
N SER A 615 14.61 26.15 29.96
CA SER A 615 14.12 27.50 29.67
C SER A 615 12.85 27.54 28.82
N PHE A 616 12.63 26.52 27.97
CA PHE A 616 11.51 26.49 27.02
C PHE A 616 10.61 25.24 27.15
N PRO A 617 10.17 24.84 28.36
CA PRO A 617 9.35 23.63 28.56
C PRO A 617 7.98 23.68 27.84
N LYS A 618 7.54 24.88 27.42
CA LYS A 618 6.31 25.09 26.62
C LYS A 618 6.50 24.87 25.11
N GLU A 619 7.72 24.61 24.64
CA GLU A 619 8.04 24.32 23.24
C GLU A 619 8.34 22.82 23.04
N PRO A 620 7.33 21.93 23.07
CA PRO A 620 7.53 20.48 23.15
C PRO A 620 8.31 19.91 21.96
N GLU A 621 8.24 20.52 20.77
CA GLU A 621 9.10 20.12 19.65
C GLU A 621 10.57 20.46 19.92
N GLN A 622 10.86 21.64 20.45
CA GLN A 622 12.24 22.08 20.68
C GLN A 622 12.88 21.38 21.88
N VAL A 623 12.10 21.11 22.94
CA VAL A 623 12.50 20.23 24.05
C VAL A 623 12.83 18.82 23.55
N ALA A 624 12.06 18.27 22.61
CA ALA A 624 12.34 16.95 22.05
C ALA A 624 13.56 16.96 21.12
N ARG A 625 13.69 17.95 20.22
CA ARG A 625 14.90 18.16 19.40
C ARG A 625 16.15 18.28 20.31
N ALA A 626 16.05 18.96 21.46
CA ALA A 626 17.12 19.06 22.45
C ALA A 626 17.45 17.71 23.11
N ARG A 627 16.44 16.95 23.55
CA ARG A 627 16.63 15.61 24.14
C ARG A 627 17.20 14.62 23.13
N PHE A 628 16.81 14.67 21.86
CA PHE A 628 17.45 13.89 20.79
C PHE A 628 18.91 14.31 20.57
N GLY A 629 19.21 15.61 20.65
CA GLY A 629 20.58 16.14 20.66
C GLY A 629 21.43 15.55 21.80
N LEU A 630 20.93 15.60 23.04
CA LEU A 630 21.55 14.95 24.20
C LEU A 630 21.70 13.42 24.01
N ALA A 631 20.65 12.76 23.53
CA ALA A 631 20.65 11.31 23.33
C ALA A 631 21.70 10.86 22.32
N ARG A 632 21.95 11.65 21.27
CA ARG A 632 23.05 11.46 20.32
C ARG A 632 24.41 11.60 21.02
N ILE A 633 24.66 12.71 21.72
CA ILE A 633 25.95 12.92 22.42
C ILE A 633 26.22 11.77 23.41
N PHE A 634 25.23 11.37 24.21
CA PHE A 634 25.38 10.24 25.14
C PHE A 634 25.56 8.89 24.42
N TYR A 635 24.99 8.70 23.22
CA TYR A 635 25.17 7.47 22.45
C TYR A 635 26.59 7.39 21.87
N ASP A 636 27.10 8.50 21.35
CA ASP A 636 28.45 8.62 20.80
C ASP A 636 29.50 8.49 21.94
N GLU A 637 29.19 8.97 23.15
CA GLU A 637 29.92 8.71 24.40
C GLU A 637 29.71 7.29 24.98
N GLN A 638 28.97 6.41 24.29
CA GLN A 638 28.60 5.04 24.71
C GLN A 638 27.83 4.94 26.05
N ASN A 639 27.27 6.05 26.55
CA ASN A 639 26.46 6.11 27.76
C ASN A 639 24.98 5.80 27.46
N TYR A 640 24.73 4.54 27.10
CA TYR A 640 23.39 4.05 26.72
C TYR A 640 22.31 4.33 27.78
N GLU A 641 22.64 4.40 29.07
CA GLU A 641 21.63 4.62 30.11
C GLU A 641 21.09 6.05 30.05
N LYS A 642 21.95 7.04 29.83
CA LYS A 642 21.53 8.43 29.58
C LYS A 642 20.92 8.62 28.20
N THR A 643 21.37 7.89 27.18
CA THR A 643 20.70 7.85 25.87
C THR A 643 19.23 7.43 25.99
N LEU A 644 18.97 6.34 26.72
CA LEU A 644 17.62 5.79 26.91
C LEU A 644 16.77 6.67 27.83
N GLU A 645 17.36 7.26 28.87
CA GLU A 645 16.71 8.28 29.70
C GLU A 645 16.14 9.43 28.84
N GLN A 646 16.93 9.97 27.90
CA GLN A 646 16.47 11.12 27.10
C GLN A 646 15.35 10.76 26.12
N TYR A 647 15.35 9.57 25.52
CA TYR A 647 14.22 9.13 24.68
C TYR A 647 12.97 8.86 25.52
N GLY A 648 13.11 8.14 26.65
CA GLY A 648 12.00 7.88 27.57
C GLY A 648 11.38 9.15 28.16
N GLN A 649 12.16 10.22 28.34
CA GLN A 649 11.66 11.53 28.77
C GLN A 649 10.86 12.29 27.68
N VAL A 650 11.09 12.03 26.38
CA VAL A 650 10.22 12.54 25.31
C VAL A 650 8.95 11.71 25.19
N GLU A 651 9.07 10.39 25.35
CA GLU A 651 7.97 9.43 25.28
C GLU A 651 6.98 9.60 26.46
N ALA A 652 7.48 9.73 27.69
CA ALA A 652 6.68 9.93 28.89
C ALA A 652 5.95 11.29 28.95
N ALA A 653 6.21 12.22 28.03
CA ALA A 653 5.62 13.56 27.99
C ALA A 653 4.15 13.61 27.53
N HIS A 654 3.39 12.51 27.71
CA HIS A 654 1.93 12.41 27.54
C HIS A 654 1.41 12.95 26.20
N ARG A 655 1.99 12.47 25.09
CA ARG A 655 1.52 12.78 23.73
C ARG A 655 0.63 11.67 23.16
N PRO A 656 -0.28 11.98 22.22
CA PRO A 656 -0.99 10.96 21.46
C PRO A 656 -0.04 10.06 20.66
N ALA A 657 -0.40 8.80 20.46
CA ALA A 657 0.40 7.85 19.67
C ALA A 657 0.60 8.28 18.20
N ASP A 658 -0.25 9.16 17.68
CA ASP A 658 -0.12 9.73 16.33
C ASP A 658 0.98 10.81 16.22
N ASP A 659 1.37 11.45 17.34
CA ASP A 659 2.41 12.49 17.38
C ASP A 659 3.74 11.94 16.85
N GLU A 660 4.26 12.57 15.80
CA GLU A 660 5.46 12.11 15.09
C GLU A 660 6.69 12.05 16.01
N ILE A 661 6.81 13.01 16.93
CA ILE A 661 7.96 13.14 17.83
C ILE A 661 7.88 12.08 18.95
N TYR A 662 6.68 11.76 19.43
CA TYR A 662 6.44 10.60 20.29
C TYR A 662 6.81 9.30 19.57
N ARG A 663 6.36 9.09 18.32
CA ARG A 663 6.69 7.89 17.53
C ARG A 663 8.20 7.76 17.29
N LEU A 664 8.88 8.86 16.95
CA LEU A 664 10.34 8.91 16.81
C LEU A 664 11.06 8.60 18.12
N ALA A 665 10.61 9.17 19.25
CA ALA A 665 11.18 8.91 20.57
C ALA A 665 11.03 7.44 20.98
N ARG A 666 9.81 6.90 20.89
CA ARG A 666 9.49 5.49 21.17
C ARG A 666 10.31 4.55 20.31
N ARG A 667 10.33 4.76 18.99
CA ARG A 667 11.12 3.97 18.03
C ARG A 667 12.60 4.01 18.37
N ALA A 668 13.14 5.17 18.74
CA ALA A 668 14.54 5.31 19.13
C ALA A 668 14.83 4.65 20.49
N PHE A 669 13.97 4.78 21.50
CA PHE A 669 14.08 4.09 22.79
C PHE A 669 14.15 2.57 22.61
N ILE A 670 13.21 2.01 21.84
CA ILE A 670 13.16 0.58 21.51
C ILE A 670 14.42 0.17 20.74
N ARG A 671 14.72 0.82 19.59
CA ARG A 671 15.88 0.48 18.74
C ARG A 671 17.20 0.56 19.50
N ARG A 672 17.42 1.58 20.34
CA ARG A 672 18.65 1.71 21.15
C ARG A 672 18.72 0.71 22.30
N THR A 673 17.59 0.30 22.88
CA THR A 673 17.57 -0.74 23.93
C THR A 673 17.83 -2.13 23.35
N LEU A 674 17.28 -2.44 22.17
CA LEU A 674 17.61 -3.66 21.41
C LEU A 674 19.11 -3.69 21.07
N GLN A 675 19.65 -2.60 20.50
CA GLN A 675 21.09 -2.49 20.19
C GLN A 675 22.00 -2.66 21.42
N LYS A 676 21.57 -2.22 22.62
CA LYS A 676 22.26 -2.51 23.88
C LYS A 676 22.22 -4.02 24.20
N GLY A 677 21.04 -4.64 24.13
CA GLY A 677 20.87 -6.09 24.35
C GLY A 677 21.71 -6.95 23.39
N ASP A 678 21.76 -6.60 22.10
CA ASP A 678 22.59 -7.31 21.11
C ASP A 678 24.10 -7.08 21.30
N ARG A 679 24.51 -5.92 21.84
CA ARG A 679 25.91 -5.69 22.26
C ARG A 679 26.27 -6.59 23.46
N GLU A 680 25.42 -6.62 24.48
CA GLU A 680 25.60 -7.46 25.68
C GLU A 680 25.62 -8.96 25.33
N LEU A 681 24.77 -9.37 24.39
CA LEU A 681 24.70 -10.75 23.89
C LEU A 681 25.95 -11.14 23.06
N ARG A 682 26.44 -10.25 22.19
CA ARG A 682 27.72 -10.45 21.46
C ARG A 682 28.93 -10.48 22.40
N GLN A 683 28.88 -9.76 23.52
CA GLN A 683 29.86 -9.84 24.61
C GLN A 683 29.73 -11.13 25.46
N ARG A 684 28.81 -12.04 25.10
CA ARG A 684 28.53 -13.33 25.75
C ARG A 684 28.04 -13.23 27.21
N ASP A 685 27.36 -12.13 27.58
CA ASP A 685 26.53 -12.09 28.80
C ASP A 685 25.03 -12.20 28.46
N PRO A 686 24.49 -13.43 28.30
CA PRO A 686 23.07 -13.63 28.06
C PRO A 686 22.19 -13.28 29.26
N ARG A 687 22.74 -13.07 30.48
CA ARG A 687 21.94 -12.69 31.66
C ARG A 687 21.73 -11.18 31.71
N LEU A 688 22.76 -10.39 31.41
CA LEU A 688 22.65 -8.95 31.25
C LEU A 688 21.79 -8.60 30.03
N ALA A 689 22.05 -9.24 28.88
CA ALA A 689 21.22 -9.07 27.68
C ALA A 689 19.75 -9.42 27.93
N LEU A 690 19.46 -10.55 28.61
CA LEU A 690 18.08 -10.92 28.99
C LEU A 690 17.44 -9.87 29.90
N LYS A 691 18.18 -9.28 30.85
CA LYS A 691 17.69 -8.18 31.69
C LYS A 691 17.37 -6.93 30.87
N THR A 692 18.17 -6.61 29.84
CA THR A 692 17.91 -5.49 28.92
C THR A 692 16.70 -5.75 28.02
N TYR A 693 16.58 -6.92 27.40
CA TYR A 693 15.39 -7.28 26.62
C TYR A 693 14.12 -7.33 27.47
N ARG A 694 14.20 -7.83 28.71
CA ARG A 694 13.06 -7.83 29.62
C ARG A 694 12.55 -6.44 29.96
N LYS A 695 13.40 -5.40 30.03
CA LYS A 695 12.91 -4.02 30.19
C LYS A 695 11.97 -3.57 29.05
N LEU A 696 12.13 -4.10 27.84
CA LEU A 696 11.19 -3.83 26.74
C LEU A 696 9.94 -4.69 26.83
N ILE A 697 10.05 -5.98 27.19
CA ILE A 697 8.91 -6.89 27.38
C ILE A 697 7.99 -6.41 28.51
N ASP A 698 8.60 -5.98 29.63
CA ASP A 698 7.91 -5.44 30.81
C ASP A 698 7.38 -3.99 30.55
N TYR A 699 7.78 -3.34 29.44
CA TYR A 699 7.31 -2.02 28.99
C TYR A 699 6.17 -2.11 27.97
N ASP A 700 6.34 -2.92 26.93
CA ASP A 700 5.32 -3.31 25.95
C ASP A 700 5.60 -4.74 25.45
N TYR A 701 4.71 -5.65 25.85
CA TYR A 701 4.75 -7.07 25.48
C TYR A 701 4.62 -7.31 23.96
N GLN A 702 4.17 -6.32 23.18
CA GLN A 702 4.05 -6.45 21.72
C GLN A 702 5.37 -6.18 20.96
N ILE A 703 6.47 -5.81 21.65
CA ILE A 703 7.81 -5.67 21.06
C ILE A 703 8.44 -7.06 20.83
N LEU A 704 8.08 -7.69 19.70
CA LEU A 704 8.46 -9.06 19.37
C LEU A 704 9.98 -9.24 19.19
N GLU A 705 10.70 -8.18 18.84
CA GLU A 705 12.16 -8.11 18.77
C GLU A 705 12.80 -8.40 20.14
N ALA A 706 12.22 -7.85 21.20
CA ALA A 706 12.70 -8.07 22.57
C ALA A 706 12.45 -9.51 23.01
N HIS A 707 11.30 -10.10 22.64
CA HIS A 707 11.02 -11.51 22.85
C HIS A 707 11.96 -12.43 22.04
N ARG A 708 12.32 -12.07 20.80
CA ARG A 708 13.33 -12.78 20.00
C ARG A 708 14.73 -12.70 20.63
N GLY A 709 15.16 -11.51 21.07
CA GLY A 709 16.41 -11.31 21.79
C GLY A 709 16.47 -12.11 23.10
N ALA A 710 15.41 -12.06 23.90
CA ALA A 710 15.25 -12.86 25.10
C ALA A 710 15.28 -14.38 24.80
N MET A 711 14.67 -14.83 23.71
CA MET A 711 14.71 -16.25 23.32
C MET A 711 16.12 -16.73 22.95
N ARG A 712 16.91 -15.90 22.24
CA ARG A 712 18.35 -16.17 22.00
C ARG A 712 19.11 -16.31 23.33
N CYS A 713 18.81 -15.45 24.31
CA CYS A 713 19.40 -15.54 25.65
C CYS A 713 19.01 -16.83 26.38
N TYR A 714 17.73 -17.21 26.38
CA TYR A 714 17.25 -18.45 27.00
C TYR A 714 17.85 -19.71 26.36
N ALA A 715 18.06 -19.72 25.03
CA ALA A 715 18.74 -20.81 24.33
C ALA A 715 20.23 -20.92 24.72
N MET A 716 20.94 -19.78 24.81
CA MET A 716 22.32 -19.77 25.33
C MET A 716 22.42 -20.23 26.80
N LEU A 717 21.35 -20.04 27.58
CA LEU A 717 21.23 -20.50 28.96
C LEU A 717 20.65 -21.92 29.12
N ARG A 718 20.21 -22.58 28.02
CA ARG A 718 19.51 -23.88 28.02
C ARG A 718 18.23 -23.92 28.87
N GLU A 719 17.47 -22.83 28.83
CA GLU A 719 16.21 -22.63 29.56
C GLU A 719 14.95 -22.70 28.67
N GLU A 720 15.04 -23.29 27.48
CA GLU A 720 13.99 -23.25 26.43
C GLU A 720 12.64 -23.81 26.93
N LYS A 721 12.68 -24.91 27.69
CA LYS A 721 11.47 -25.52 28.30
C LYS A 721 10.80 -24.58 29.31
N LYS A 722 11.61 -23.90 30.13
CA LYS A 722 11.16 -22.98 31.20
C LYS A 722 10.48 -21.73 30.63
N VAL A 723 10.98 -21.18 29.51
CA VAL A 723 10.33 -20.06 28.81
C VAL A 723 9.08 -20.50 28.04
N VAL A 724 9.05 -21.71 27.44
CA VAL A 724 7.81 -22.29 26.90
C VAL A 724 6.72 -22.41 27.97
N ASP A 725 7.07 -22.80 29.19
CA ASP A 725 6.13 -22.87 30.32
C ASP A 725 5.82 -21.50 30.98
N ALA A 726 6.55 -20.43 30.62
CA ALA A 726 6.12 -19.05 30.85
C ALA A 726 5.05 -18.64 29.82
N TYR A 727 5.38 -18.64 28.53
CA TYR A 727 4.47 -18.18 27.48
C TYR A 727 3.16 -18.99 27.39
N LYS A 728 3.11 -20.26 27.83
CA LYS A 728 1.84 -20.99 28.03
C LYS A 728 0.89 -20.32 29.03
N ARG A 729 1.43 -19.79 30.15
CA ARG A 729 0.65 -19.07 31.17
C ARG A 729 0.24 -17.69 30.68
N ASP A 730 1.12 -17.03 29.93
CA ASP A 730 0.84 -15.71 29.36
C ASP A 730 -0.29 -15.78 28.32
N VAL A 731 -0.29 -16.81 27.45
CA VAL A 731 -1.43 -17.16 26.56
C VAL A 731 -2.71 -17.47 27.35
N ALA A 732 -2.62 -18.14 28.50
CA ALA A 732 -3.78 -18.45 29.33
C ALA A 732 -4.35 -17.22 30.06
N GLN A 733 -3.55 -16.17 30.26
CA GLN A 733 -3.98 -14.91 30.85
C GLN A 733 -4.49 -13.90 29.82
N GLN A 734 -3.94 -13.92 28.60
CA GLN A 734 -4.26 -12.97 27.52
C GLN A 734 -4.52 -13.72 26.19
N PRO A 735 -5.56 -14.55 26.10
CA PRO A 735 -5.81 -15.40 24.93
C PRO A 735 -6.07 -14.62 23.64
N ASP A 736 -6.47 -13.35 23.72
CA ASP A 736 -6.72 -12.47 22.57
C ASP A 736 -5.50 -11.58 22.21
N ASN A 737 -4.35 -11.74 22.88
CA ASN A 737 -3.13 -11.01 22.57
C ASN A 737 -2.22 -11.84 21.64
N TYR A 738 -2.15 -11.46 20.35
CA TYR A 738 -1.36 -12.15 19.32
C TYR A 738 0.10 -12.41 19.73
N ALA A 739 0.72 -11.48 20.47
CA ALA A 739 2.10 -11.58 20.91
C ALA A 739 2.33 -12.78 21.84
N THR A 740 1.35 -13.18 22.65
CA THR A 740 1.49 -14.33 23.55
C THR A 740 1.56 -15.65 22.77
N HIS A 741 0.66 -15.87 21.80
CA HIS A 741 0.67 -17.03 20.92
C HIS A 741 1.93 -17.06 20.07
N TYR A 742 2.35 -15.91 19.55
CA TYR A 742 3.60 -15.79 18.80
C TYR A 742 4.81 -16.22 19.64
N CYS A 743 4.96 -15.68 20.85
CA CYS A 743 6.09 -16.00 21.72
C CYS A 743 6.11 -17.48 22.11
N LEU A 744 4.93 -18.08 22.35
CA LEU A 744 4.79 -19.52 22.59
C LEU A 744 5.18 -20.36 21.37
N GLY A 745 4.80 -19.94 20.16
CA GLY A 745 5.18 -20.59 18.90
C GLY A 745 6.67 -20.50 18.65
N LEU A 746 7.25 -19.30 18.78
CA LEU A 746 8.69 -19.06 18.66
C LEU A 746 9.48 -19.91 19.66
N ALA A 747 9.12 -19.90 20.95
CA ALA A 747 9.85 -20.67 21.96
C ALA A 747 9.78 -22.20 21.72
N ARG A 748 8.76 -22.68 20.97
CA ARG A 748 8.67 -24.09 20.55
C ARG A 748 9.57 -24.43 19.38
N THR A 749 9.99 -23.51 18.51
CA THR A 749 10.95 -23.84 17.44
C THR A 749 12.32 -24.22 18.01
N TYR A 750 12.74 -23.55 19.08
CA TYR A 750 13.96 -23.84 19.84
C TYR A 750 13.96 -25.20 20.58
N LEU A 751 12.81 -25.90 20.66
CA LEU A 751 12.74 -27.28 21.16
C LEU A 751 13.06 -28.33 20.08
N GLY A 752 13.30 -27.91 18.84
CA GLY A 752 13.66 -28.79 17.72
C GLY A 752 12.47 -29.31 16.91
N THR A 753 12.78 -30.07 15.85
CA THR A 753 11.87 -30.40 14.75
C THR A 753 10.55 -31.04 15.16
N GLY A 754 10.54 -31.89 16.19
CA GLY A 754 9.33 -32.54 16.72
C GLY A 754 8.28 -31.58 17.31
N HIS A 755 8.61 -30.29 17.45
CA HIS A 755 7.71 -29.25 17.93
C HIS A 755 7.17 -28.33 16.83
N TYR A 756 7.64 -28.43 15.58
CA TYR A 756 7.31 -27.50 14.49
C TYR A 756 5.81 -27.42 14.17
N ASP A 757 5.10 -28.56 14.10
CA ASP A 757 3.63 -28.55 13.89
C ASP A 757 2.85 -27.95 15.06
N ARG A 758 3.44 -27.91 16.27
CA ARG A 758 2.84 -27.20 17.42
C ARG A 758 3.11 -25.71 17.29
N ALA A 759 4.37 -25.32 17.03
CA ALA A 759 4.77 -23.94 16.80
C ALA A 759 3.93 -23.27 15.70
N ALA A 760 3.83 -23.88 14.52
CA ALA A 760 3.02 -23.34 13.41
C ALA A 760 1.53 -23.16 13.77
N ARG A 761 0.97 -23.97 14.68
CA ARG A 761 -0.40 -23.77 15.18
C ARG A 761 -0.53 -22.59 16.13
N ASP A 762 0.48 -22.27 16.93
CA ASP A 762 0.45 -21.08 17.77
C ASP A 762 0.71 -19.80 16.93
N ILE A 763 1.65 -19.85 15.97
CA ILE A 763 1.90 -18.72 15.07
C ILE A 763 0.67 -18.39 14.22
N ARG A 764 -0.05 -19.40 13.69
CA ARG A 764 -1.32 -19.14 12.97
C ARG A 764 -2.40 -18.53 13.86
N LYS A 765 -2.49 -18.89 15.15
CA LYS A 765 -3.39 -18.18 16.08
C LYS A 765 -3.00 -16.73 16.31
N ALA A 766 -1.72 -16.39 16.26
CA ALA A 766 -1.29 -14.99 16.28
C ALA A 766 -1.75 -14.25 15.01
N LEU A 767 -1.64 -14.88 13.84
CA LEU A 767 -2.13 -14.33 12.56
C LEU A 767 -3.66 -14.19 12.51
N ASP A 768 -4.41 -15.13 13.08
CA ASP A 768 -5.87 -15.07 13.20
C ASP A 768 -6.35 -13.87 14.05
N ILE A 769 -5.49 -13.36 14.95
CA ILE A 769 -5.74 -12.17 15.78
C ILE A 769 -5.23 -10.89 15.11
N ASN A 770 -4.04 -10.94 14.50
CA ASN A 770 -3.42 -9.80 13.82
C ASN A 770 -2.45 -10.29 12.71
N SER A 771 -2.88 -10.24 11.45
CA SER A 771 -2.06 -10.64 10.30
C SER A 771 -1.08 -9.55 9.82
N GLN A 772 -1.04 -8.36 10.44
CA GLN A 772 -0.29 -7.20 9.93
C GLN A 772 1.10 -7.07 10.57
N VAL A 773 1.69 -8.18 11.01
CA VAL A 773 2.97 -8.20 11.76
C VAL A 773 3.95 -9.17 11.09
N SER A 774 4.96 -8.62 10.42
CA SER A 774 5.91 -9.38 9.58
C SER A 774 6.63 -10.52 10.32
N TYR A 775 6.95 -10.36 11.60
CA TYR A 775 7.62 -11.41 12.38
C TYR A 775 6.79 -12.67 12.59
N LEU A 776 5.45 -12.59 12.51
CA LEU A 776 4.58 -13.77 12.57
C LEU A 776 4.80 -14.63 11.32
N HIS A 777 4.62 -14.01 10.16
CA HIS A 777 4.85 -14.58 8.84
C HIS A 777 6.29 -15.08 8.68
N GLN A 778 7.31 -14.28 9.02
CA GLN A 778 8.72 -14.72 8.93
C GLN A 778 9.01 -15.98 9.76
N THR A 779 8.43 -16.09 10.97
CA THR A 779 8.61 -17.29 11.80
C THR A 779 7.81 -18.47 11.26
N LEU A 780 6.64 -18.26 10.67
CA LEU A 780 5.85 -19.32 10.05
C LEU A 780 6.52 -19.86 8.77
N GLY A 781 7.01 -18.96 7.92
CA GLY A 781 7.80 -19.29 6.74
C GLY A 781 9.02 -20.13 7.09
N TRP A 782 9.84 -19.69 8.05
CA TRP A 782 10.98 -20.48 8.52
C TRP A 782 10.59 -21.87 9.04
N ILE A 783 9.45 -22.00 9.74
CA ILE A 783 8.97 -23.33 10.17
C ILE A 783 8.65 -24.20 8.96
N TYR A 784 8.05 -23.64 7.90
CA TYR A 784 7.76 -24.36 6.65
C TYR A 784 9.03 -24.72 5.88
N GLU A 785 9.97 -23.79 5.72
CA GLU A 785 11.30 -24.01 5.13
C GLU A 785 11.98 -25.24 5.74
N GLN A 786 12.01 -25.30 7.07
CA GLN A 786 12.68 -26.38 7.80
C GLN A 786 11.91 -27.71 7.74
N LYS A 787 10.61 -27.72 7.42
CA LYS A 787 9.87 -28.97 7.14
C LYS A 787 10.27 -29.59 5.80
N GLU A 788 10.66 -28.80 4.81
CA GLU A 788 11.23 -29.34 3.57
C GLU A 788 12.74 -29.56 3.69
N VAL A 789 13.52 -28.55 4.10
CA VAL A 789 14.98 -28.62 4.14
C VAL A 789 15.47 -29.66 5.15
N ALA A 790 14.92 -29.72 6.36
CA ALA A 790 15.39 -30.62 7.42
C ALA A 790 14.57 -31.91 7.58
N LEU A 791 13.26 -31.90 7.28
CA LEU A 791 12.39 -33.10 7.37
C LEU A 791 12.06 -33.75 6.03
N LYS A 792 12.54 -33.20 4.90
CA LYS A 792 12.36 -33.72 3.53
C LYS A 792 10.89 -33.94 3.13
N GLN A 793 9.98 -33.17 3.71
CA GLN A 793 8.57 -33.12 3.31
C GLN A 793 8.47 -32.18 2.11
N LYS A 794 8.07 -32.67 0.94
CA LYS A 794 7.94 -31.83 -0.27
C LYS A 794 6.77 -30.85 -0.17
N GLY A 795 6.91 -29.68 -0.78
CA GLY A 795 5.83 -28.70 -0.94
C GLY A 795 5.65 -27.77 0.28
N TRP A 796 6.74 -27.48 1.01
CA TRP A 796 6.79 -26.46 2.05
C TRP A 796 7.75 -25.30 1.72
N LEU A 797 8.57 -25.39 0.66
CA LEU A 797 9.39 -24.26 0.20
C LEU A 797 8.55 -23.13 -0.42
N GLU A 798 7.56 -23.46 -1.23
CA GLU A 798 6.56 -22.51 -1.74
C GLU A 798 5.79 -21.89 -0.57
N ARG A 799 5.47 -22.71 0.44
CA ARG A 799 4.84 -22.25 1.69
C ARG A 799 5.70 -21.27 2.47
N SER A 800 7.01 -21.54 2.53
CA SER A 800 7.98 -20.63 3.14
C SER A 800 8.06 -19.30 2.40
N LEU A 801 8.04 -19.36 1.07
CA LEU A 801 8.17 -18.22 0.18
C LEU A 801 6.95 -17.29 0.25
N GLU A 802 5.72 -17.83 0.25
CA GLU A 802 4.48 -17.07 0.45
C GLU A 802 4.53 -16.27 1.76
N GLU A 803 4.90 -16.92 2.88
CA GLU A 803 5.03 -16.26 4.18
C GLU A 803 6.18 -15.23 4.22
N TYR A 804 7.33 -15.52 3.59
CA TYR A 804 8.45 -14.58 3.52
C TYR A 804 8.16 -13.34 2.67
N LEU A 805 7.40 -13.47 1.57
CA LEU A 805 6.97 -12.35 0.74
C LEU A 805 5.97 -11.45 1.47
N VAL A 806 4.98 -12.01 2.17
CA VAL A 806 4.07 -11.23 3.03
C VAL A 806 4.85 -10.53 4.15
N ALA A 807 5.81 -11.20 4.79
CA ALA A 807 6.67 -10.58 5.79
C ALA A 807 7.51 -9.41 5.23
N LEU A 808 8.00 -9.51 3.98
CA LEU A 808 8.75 -8.44 3.29
C LEU A 808 7.84 -7.25 2.98
N VAL A 809 6.63 -7.47 2.44
CA VAL A 809 5.65 -6.40 2.16
C VAL A 809 5.23 -5.66 3.44
N LEU A 810 5.14 -6.37 4.57
CA LEU A 810 4.81 -5.81 5.89
C LEU A 810 6.00 -5.11 6.59
N THR A 811 7.18 -5.00 5.96
CA THR A 811 8.39 -4.43 6.56
C THR A 811 8.85 -3.18 5.81
N ASP A 812 8.74 -1.99 6.43
CA ASP A 812 9.30 -0.76 5.85
C ASP A 812 10.84 -0.80 5.94
N GLU A 813 11.50 -0.92 4.78
CA GLU A 813 12.96 -1.01 4.65
C GLU A 813 13.70 0.19 5.30
N ARG A 814 13.04 1.35 5.49
CA ARG A 814 13.65 2.53 6.15
C ARG A 814 13.63 2.43 7.68
N ASP A 815 12.69 1.68 8.22
CA ASP A 815 12.48 1.52 9.67
C ASP A 815 13.13 0.26 10.25
N ASN A 816 13.31 -0.77 9.42
CA ASN A 816 14.00 -2.02 9.78
C ASN A 816 14.84 -2.54 8.60
N PRO A 817 15.90 -1.82 8.17
CA PRO A 817 16.71 -2.22 7.02
C PRO A 817 17.42 -3.55 7.25
N GLU A 818 17.83 -3.87 8.48
CA GLU A 818 18.40 -5.17 8.82
C GLU A 818 17.38 -6.30 8.65
N GLY A 819 16.15 -6.15 9.17
CA GLY A 819 15.09 -7.13 9.02
C GLY A 819 14.60 -7.30 7.58
N ALA A 820 14.57 -6.22 6.80
CA ALA A 820 14.30 -6.27 5.37
C ALA A 820 15.41 -7.02 4.62
N ALA A 821 16.68 -6.79 4.96
CA ALA A 821 17.82 -7.49 4.37
C ALA A 821 17.79 -9.00 4.69
N ASP A 822 17.46 -9.40 5.93
CA ASP A 822 17.26 -10.82 6.26
C ASP A 822 16.09 -11.44 5.48
N LEU A 823 15.00 -10.69 5.25
CA LEU A 823 13.87 -11.14 4.44
C LEU A 823 14.22 -11.28 2.94
N LEU A 824 14.98 -10.34 2.37
CA LEU A 824 15.47 -10.43 0.99
C LEU A 824 16.38 -11.65 0.78
N LEU A 825 17.23 -11.97 1.77
CA LEU A 825 18.03 -13.19 1.78
C LEU A 825 17.15 -14.45 1.81
N ASN A 826 16.17 -14.48 2.71
CA ASN A 826 15.25 -15.61 2.86
C ASN A 826 14.38 -15.85 1.61
N VAL A 827 13.88 -14.78 0.97
CA VAL A 827 13.13 -14.86 -0.29
C VAL A 827 14.02 -15.34 -1.44
N GLY A 828 15.25 -14.81 -1.56
CA GLY A 828 16.23 -15.27 -2.54
C GLY A 828 16.59 -16.75 -2.37
N ASN A 829 16.81 -17.19 -1.12
CA ASN A 829 17.01 -18.61 -0.79
C ASN A 829 15.79 -19.47 -1.12
N GLY A 830 14.57 -18.95 -0.90
CA GLY A 830 13.33 -19.64 -1.29
C GLY A 830 13.26 -19.90 -2.79
N PHE A 831 13.48 -18.87 -3.62
CA PHE A 831 13.53 -19.00 -5.07
C PHE A 831 14.68 -19.91 -5.54
N TYR A 832 15.88 -19.78 -4.98
CA TYR A 832 17.02 -20.64 -5.30
C TYR A 832 16.71 -22.12 -5.03
N ASN A 833 16.15 -22.46 -3.87
CA ASN A 833 15.81 -23.85 -3.51
C ASN A 833 14.66 -24.43 -4.36
N LEU A 834 13.85 -23.58 -4.99
CA LEU A 834 12.84 -23.97 -5.98
C LEU A 834 13.41 -24.05 -7.42
N GLY A 835 14.73 -23.93 -7.59
CA GLY A 835 15.41 -23.94 -8.89
C GLY A 835 15.21 -22.67 -9.71
N ASN A 836 14.76 -21.57 -9.09
CA ASN A 836 14.33 -20.37 -9.78
C ASN A 836 15.37 -19.25 -9.72
N PHE A 837 16.47 -19.49 -10.42
CA PHE A 837 17.68 -18.66 -10.38
C PHE A 837 17.44 -17.21 -10.83
N LYS A 838 16.54 -16.96 -11.79
CA LYS A 838 16.18 -15.60 -12.24
C LYS A 838 15.77 -14.67 -11.10
N LYS A 839 14.78 -15.03 -10.28
CA LYS A 839 14.40 -14.16 -9.12
C LYS A 839 15.26 -14.40 -7.88
N ALA A 840 15.94 -15.54 -7.74
CA ALA A 840 17.03 -15.62 -6.78
C ALA A 840 18.07 -14.50 -7.05
N TYR A 841 18.47 -14.31 -8.32
CA TYR A 841 19.36 -13.24 -8.75
C TYR A 841 18.78 -11.84 -8.48
N GLU A 842 17.52 -11.57 -8.83
CA GLU A 842 16.85 -10.29 -8.50
C GLU A 842 16.87 -9.98 -6.99
N TYR A 843 16.46 -10.93 -6.15
CA TYR A 843 16.38 -10.73 -4.70
C TYR A 843 17.76 -10.69 -4.03
N TYR A 844 18.72 -11.50 -4.49
CA TYR A 844 20.11 -11.41 -4.01
C TYR A 844 20.79 -10.10 -4.44
N ARG A 845 20.50 -9.55 -5.63
CA ARG A 845 20.99 -8.22 -6.02
C ARG A 845 20.37 -7.11 -5.17
N ARG A 846 19.08 -7.18 -4.82
CA ARG A 846 18.47 -6.29 -3.79
C ARG A 846 19.18 -6.43 -2.44
N ARG A 847 19.44 -7.66 -2.00
CA ARG A 847 20.17 -7.93 -0.73
C ARG A 847 21.59 -7.36 -0.74
N LEU A 848 22.31 -7.45 -1.86
CA LEU A 848 23.64 -6.85 -2.02
C LEU A 848 23.57 -5.31 -2.00
N ALA A 849 22.62 -4.74 -2.75
CA ALA A 849 22.43 -3.28 -2.85
C ALA A 849 22.03 -2.61 -1.52
N SER A 850 21.44 -3.36 -0.58
CA SER A 850 21.13 -2.86 0.77
C SER A 850 22.36 -2.42 1.58
N GLY A 851 23.57 -2.93 1.25
CA GLY A 851 24.80 -2.64 1.97
C GLY A 851 24.89 -3.19 3.41
N ILE A 852 23.84 -3.86 3.91
CA ILE A 852 23.82 -4.42 5.27
C ILE A 852 24.81 -5.59 5.38
N PRO A 853 25.75 -5.60 6.35
CA PRO A 853 26.71 -6.69 6.52
C PRO A 853 26.03 -8.01 6.96
N PHE A 854 26.80 -9.10 6.99
CA PHE A 854 26.36 -10.39 7.51
C PHE A 854 26.88 -10.62 8.93
N ASP A 855 26.02 -11.11 9.82
CA ASP A 855 26.38 -11.43 11.22
C ASP A 855 27.20 -12.74 11.34
N GLN A 856 27.30 -13.55 10.26
CA GLN A 856 28.06 -14.81 10.22
C GLN A 856 28.71 -15.05 8.85
N GLU A 857 30.02 -15.34 8.85
CA GLU A 857 30.84 -15.64 7.66
C GLU A 857 30.27 -16.80 6.82
N LYS A 858 29.67 -17.81 7.45
CA LYS A 858 29.04 -18.96 6.76
C LYS A 858 27.81 -18.54 5.94
N THR A 859 27.04 -17.57 6.44
CA THR A 859 25.87 -17.03 5.73
C THR A 859 26.32 -16.12 4.58
N GLU A 860 27.39 -15.33 4.77
CA GLU A 860 28.00 -14.54 3.70
C GLU A 860 28.54 -15.44 2.57
N ALA A 861 29.25 -16.51 2.92
CA ALA A 861 29.78 -17.49 1.95
C ALA A 861 28.66 -18.15 1.12
N LEU A 862 27.60 -18.62 1.78
CA LEU A 862 26.47 -19.27 1.12
C LEU A 862 25.69 -18.28 0.23
N PHE A 863 25.49 -17.05 0.70
CA PHE A 863 24.88 -15.97 -0.09
C PHE A 863 25.68 -15.69 -1.37
N TYR A 864 27.00 -15.50 -1.28
CA TYR A 864 27.82 -15.24 -2.46
C TYR A 864 27.93 -16.44 -3.40
N GLN A 865 27.87 -17.67 -2.87
CA GLN A 865 27.75 -18.86 -3.71
C GLN A 865 26.45 -18.83 -4.50
N HIS A 866 25.29 -18.74 -3.84
CA HIS A 866 23.99 -18.78 -4.51
C HIS A 866 23.73 -17.59 -5.43
N LEU A 867 24.27 -16.41 -5.10
CA LEU A 867 24.29 -15.24 -5.99
C LEU A 867 25.14 -15.50 -7.25
N GLY A 868 26.30 -16.13 -7.12
CA GLY A 868 27.17 -16.47 -8.26
C GLY A 868 26.64 -17.60 -9.13
N GLU A 869 26.04 -18.63 -8.52
CA GLU A 869 25.33 -19.71 -9.22
C GLU A 869 24.11 -19.18 -9.97
N ALA A 870 23.32 -18.28 -9.35
CA ALA A 870 22.18 -17.66 -10.01
C ALA A 870 22.58 -16.67 -11.11
N ALA A 871 23.72 -15.98 -10.98
CA ALA A 871 24.28 -15.15 -12.04
C ALA A 871 24.73 -16.00 -13.24
N LEU A 872 25.32 -17.18 -13.01
CA LEU A 872 25.76 -18.11 -14.05
C LEU A 872 24.58 -18.64 -14.88
N ASP A 873 23.49 -19.04 -14.23
CA ASP A 873 22.25 -19.47 -14.91
C ASP A 873 21.62 -18.36 -15.77
N GLN A 874 21.80 -17.09 -15.36
CA GLN A 874 21.32 -15.91 -16.10
C GLN A 874 22.37 -15.34 -17.08
N GLU A 875 23.39 -16.13 -17.44
CA GLU A 875 24.49 -15.79 -18.35
C GLU A 875 25.33 -14.54 -17.97
N ASP A 876 25.22 -14.07 -16.72
CA ASP A 876 26.04 -12.96 -16.18
C ASP A 876 27.38 -13.49 -15.67
N TYR A 877 28.19 -14.01 -16.59
CA TYR A 877 29.48 -14.66 -16.30
C TYR A 877 30.46 -13.76 -15.53
N ALA A 878 30.31 -12.43 -15.61
CA ALA A 878 31.16 -11.46 -14.92
C ALA A 878 30.82 -11.34 -13.44
N GLU A 879 29.53 -11.19 -13.08
CA GLU A 879 29.10 -11.22 -11.69
C GLU A 879 29.20 -12.64 -11.10
N ALA A 880 29.03 -13.68 -11.91
CA ALA A 880 29.22 -15.09 -11.52
C ALA A 880 30.66 -15.37 -11.04
N GLU A 881 31.69 -15.12 -11.87
CA GLU A 881 33.10 -15.32 -11.49
C GLU A 881 33.43 -14.54 -10.20
N LYS A 882 33.06 -13.27 -10.17
CA LYS A 882 33.25 -12.34 -9.04
C LYS A 882 32.66 -12.87 -7.73
N HIS A 883 31.41 -13.35 -7.75
CA HIS A 883 30.72 -13.79 -6.54
C HIS A 883 31.12 -15.19 -6.11
N LEU A 884 31.35 -16.12 -7.04
CA LEU A 884 31.88 -17.46 -6.72
C LEU A 884 33.31 -17.38 -6.16
N ALA A 885 34.19 -16.54 -6.73
CA ALA A 885 35.54 -16.33 -6.20
C ALA A 885 35.51 -15.71 -4.79
N LYS A 886 34.61 -14.75 -4.54
CA LYS A 886 34.35 -14.19 -3.19
C LYS A 886 33.86 -15.27 -2.23
N ALA A 887 32.90 -16.11 -2.62
CA ALA A 887 32.44 -17.24 -1.79
C ALA A 887 33.60 -18.19 -1.43
N LEU A 888 34.38 -18.62 -2.43
CA LEU A 888 35.52 -19.52 -2.26
C LEU A 888 36.54 -18.96 -1.25
N SER A 889 36.89 -17.66 -1.37
CA SER A 889 37.81 -16.99 -0.45
C SER A 889 37.33 -16.95 1.00
N ILE A 890 36.02 -16.84 1.24
CA ILE A 890 35.45 -16.90 2.59
C ILE A 890 35.55 -18.34 3.11
N VAL A 891 35.11 -19.34 2.32
CA VAL A 891 35.13 -20.76 2.74
C VAL A 891 36.56 -21.25 3.05
N GLN A 892 37.57 -20.73 2.35
CA GLN A 892 38.99 -20.97 2.64
C GLN A 892 39.48 -20.33 3.95
N ALA A 893 38.84 -19.25 4.42
CA ALA A 893 39.18 -18.56 5.67
C ALA A 893 38.45 -19.11 6.91
N LEU A 894 37.32 -19.81 6.71
CA LEU A 894 36.48 -20.35 7.79
C LEU A 894 37.25 -21.28 8.73
N ARG A 895 37.30 -20.92 10.03
CA ARG A 895 37.96 -21.71 11.08
C ARG A 895 37.03 -22.70 11.81
N ASP A 896 35.73 -22.38 11.84
CA ASP A 896 34.71 -23.12 12.60
C ASP A 896 33.99 -24.19 11.76
N VAL A 897 34.69 -24.82 10.81
CA VAL A 897 34.17 -25.87 9.92
C VAL A 897 35.17 -27.04 9.94
N LYS A 898 34.71 -28.29 9.88
CA LYS A 898 35.64 -29.43 9.74
C LYS A 898 36.38 -29.30 8.41
N LYS A 899 37.65 -29.71 8.38
CA LYS A 899 38.47 -29.64 7.16
C LYS A 899 37.82 -30.38 5.97
N GLU A 900 37.20 -31.53 6.22
CA GLU A 900 36.48 -32.34 5.22
C GLU A 900 35.25 -31.61 4.66
N ASP A 901 34.38 -31.08 5.54
CA ASP A 901 33.20 -30.30 5.15
C ASP A 901 33.60 -29.04 4.34
N SER A 902 34.67 -28.35 4.76
CA SER A 902 35.20 -27.17 4.06
C SER A 902 35.76 -27.53 2.67
N LEU A 903 36.52 -28.62 2.54
CA LEU A 903 37.04 -29.07 1.23
C LEU A 903 35.91 -29.49 0.29
N SER A 904 34.87 -30.17 0.79
CA SER A 904 33.68 -30.51 0.01
C SER A 904 32.91 -29.27 -0.47
N TRP A 905 32.87 -28.21 0.33
CA TRP A 905 32.25 -26.93 -0.03
C TRP A 905 33.09 -26.17 -1.07
N GLN A 906 34.42 -26.10 -0.88
CA GLN A 906 35.33 -25.48 -1.85
C GLN A 906 35.27 -26.15 -3.22
N ALA A 907 35.19 -27.49 -3.26
CA ALA A 907 35.08 -28.25 -4.51
C ALA A 907 33.81 -27.89 -5.31
N LYS A 908 32.66 -27.68 -4.65
CA LYS A 908 31.42 -27.25 -5.32
C LYS A 908 31.55 -25.86 -5.95
N ILE A 909 32.13 -24.91 -5.22
CA ILE A 909 32.31 -23.54 -5.73
C ILE A 909 33.34 -23.54 -6.89
N ALA A 910 34.35 -24.40 -6.82
CA ALA A 910 35.31 -24.60 -7.91
C ALA A 910 34.67 -25.24 -9.16
N ASP A 911 33.73 -26.18 -9.00
CA ASP A 911 32.94 -26.76 -10.09
C ASP A 911 32.08 -25.70 -10.79
N SER A 912 31.36 -24.86 -10.03
CA SER A 912 30.61 -23.71 -10.56
C SER A 912 31.50 -22.69 -11.29
N LEU A 913 32.72 -22.42 -10.77
CA LEU A 913 33.72 -21.60 -11.46
C LEU A 913 34.20 -22.26 -12.75
N GLY A 914 34.40 -23.58 -12.75
CA GLY A 914 34.77 -24.36 -13.92
C GLY A 914 33.74 -24.26 -15.05
N LEU A 915 32.45 -24.38 -14.72
CA LEU A 915 31.33 -24.16 -15.64
C LEU A 915 31.30 -22.72 -16.15
N CYS A 916 31.42 -21.72 -15.26
CA CYS A 916 31.48 -20.31 -15.65
C CYS A 916 32.64 -20.01 -16.62
N TYR A 917 33.81 -20.63 -16.42
CA TYR A 917 34.95 -20.52 -17.33
C TYR A 917 34.76 -21.29 -18.63
N GLN A 918 34.03 -22.40 -18.63
CA GLN A 918 33.75 -23.18 -19.84
C GLN A 918 32.86 -22.40 -20.80
N GLU A 919 31.74 -21.85 -20.33
CA GLU A 919 30.79 -21.12 -21.18
C GLU A 919 31.38 -19.78 -21.66
N HIS A 920 32.17 -19.12 -20.82
CA HIS A 920 32.99 -17.96 -21.20
C HIS A 920 34.26 -18.35 -22.00
N LYS A 921 34.39 -19.59 -22.49
CA LYS A 921 35.45 -20.11 -23.39
C LYS A 921 36.88 -20.00 -22.84
N ARG A 922 37.03 -19.78 -21.54
CA ARG A 922 38.30 -19.77 -20.78
C ARG A 922 38.70 -21.19 -20.38
N HIS A 923 38.81 -22.09 -21.37
CA HIS A 923 38.97 -23.53 -21.14
C HIS A 923 40.20 -23.90 -20.29
N ALA A 924 41.27 -23.09 -20.29
CA ALA A 924 42.44 -23.30 -19.44
C ALA A 924 42.16 -23.02 -17.94
N ASP A 925 41.32 -22.02 -17.63
CA ASP A 925 40.88 -21.72 -16.27
C ASP A 925 39.82 -22.73 -15.81
N ALA A 926 38.90 -23.13 -16.71
CA ALA A 926 37.94 -24.19 -16.45
C ALA A 926 38.65 -25.50 -16.07
N ALA A 927 39.60 -25.94 -16.90
CA ALA A 927 40.40 -27.13 -16.66
C ALA A 927 41.39 -27.01 -15.48
N LYS A 928 41.49 -25.83 -14.83
CA LYS A 928 42.20 -25.61 -13.57
C LYS A 928 41.26 -25.61 -12.37
N ALA A 929 40.02 -25.15 -12.53
CA ALA A 929 39.00 -25.14 -11.48
C ALA A 929 38.41 -26.54 -11.22
N PHE A 930 38.31 -27.38 -12.25
CA PHE A 930 37.91 -28.79 -12.13
C PHE A 930 39.02 -29.75 -11.59
N ARG A 931 40.13 -29.25 -11.02
CA ARG A 931 41.27 -30.06 -10.52
C ARG A 931 41.61 -29.77 -9.06
#